data_AF-A0A060XPD9-F1
#
_entry.id   AF-A0A060XPD9-F1
#
_cell.length_a   1.000
_cell.length_b   1.000
_cell.length_c   1.000
_cell.angle_alpha   90.00
_cell.angle_beta   90.00
_cell.angle_gamma   90.00
#
_symmetry.space_group_name_H-M   'P 1'
#
loop_
_entity.id
_entity.type
_entity.pdbx_description
1 polymer ?
#
loop_
_entity_poly.entity_id
_entity_poly.type
_entity_poly.pdbx_seq_one_letter_code
_entity_poly.pdbx_strand_id
1 'polypeptide(L)'
;MEINLNRIDYLQVGVISQKTMRLLPALGRKATQKVAVADHDGVITCFGMKKGEAVPVFKTLPGQKITRLDLGGALGTPQEKIFVCAGSEVKGYTKKGKQFLSFEANLTESINAMHVSGADLFLHLQPLLIKTTTCLETKLMTLCACLLRTWAALSLCWHVKTEFSECCRDLSLCMILKSLVLPQFWSCTIEMEARTNGEDILYGTVDGKLGLIRITDSSSSSKWEIDNEKKKGGVLCIDTYDILGDGVKDILVGRDDGTVEVYGFDSSNEPTLRFEHVLLESVTSIQGGCVGKESYDEVLTATYTGWVTGLTTEPQQAEAGPGDEVKMSRETQSKVAALRAELDQLQMKVVQGREKYQQTAQSSTAVSAMPVFSINDKFTLCQDDASYSLTLEVQTAIDNLLLQSDVPIDLLDVDKNSAVVSFSECDSEQPKGNFLLVTYRCQANTTRLELKVRSIEGQYGTLQAYITPRLQPKTCQVRQYLIKPLSLHQRTHTIEQDRPMNTLSLVGQFSFAEIHSWVLFCLPEVPEKTPAGENITFYFQNTFLGTQLEATYCKGEGHFKSDNISTISILKDVLSKEATKRKNNLDISYDINDDSVGHTLKMIHPKLEYQLLLAKKVQLIDALKELQVHEGNADFLIPEYRNILDESAYLLEEYKKQPAHLERLYGMITDLFIDKFKFKGQNVKTKVSLLLEVLDNYDLDSLMNFFNEA
;
A
#
# COMPACT_ATOMS: atom_id res chain seq x y z
N MET A 1 -3.05 -29.98 -8.05
CA MET A 1 -3.83 -29.86 -9.30
C MET A 1 -3.98 -28.37 -9.59
N GLU A 2 -3.80 -27.94 -10.83
CA GLU A 2 -4.13 -26.56 -11.23
C GLU A 2 -5.65 -26.45 -11.36
N ILE A 3 -6.23 -25.40 -10.78
CA ILE A 3 -7.66 -25.13 -10.93
C ILE A 3 -7.88 -24.08 -12.01
N ASN A 4 -8.97 -24.21 -12.75
CA ASN A 4 -9.39 -23.19 -13.71
C ASN A 4 -10.71 -22.59 -13.24
N LEU A 5 -10.70 -21.28 -12.95
CA LEU A 5 -11.88 -20.54 -12.54
C LEU A 5 -12.26 -19.54 -13.64
N ASN A 6 -13.51 -19.62 -14.08
CA ASN A 6 -14.04 -18.76 -15.12
C ASN A 6 -14.64 -17.48 -14.52
N ARG A 7 -14.33 -16.34 -15.11
CA ARG A 7 -14.86 -15.04 -14.67
C ARG A 7 -16.32 -14.85 -15.08
N ILE A 8 -17.15 -14.44 -14.13
CA ILE A 8 -18.54 -14.01 -14.32
C ILE A 8 -18.78 -12.72 -13.54
N ASP A 9 -19.27 -11.69 -14.21
CA ASP A 9 -19.62 -10.42 -13.56
C ASP A 9 -21.12 -10.43 -13.17
N TYR A 10 -21.43 -10.13 -11.91
CA TYR A 10 -22.80 -10.21 -11.37
C TYR A 10 -23.53 -8.87 -11.35
N LEU A 11 -22.98 -7.91 -10.61
CA LEU A 11 -23.59 -6.61 -10.37
C LEU A 11 -22.49 -5.58 -10.13
N GLN A 12 -22.71 -4.36 -10.61
CA GLN A 12 -21.90 -3.20 -10.25
C GLN A 12 -22.66 -2.34 -9.23
N VAL A 13 -22.07 -2.11 -8.06
CA VAL A 13 -22.54 -1.16 -7.05
C VAL A 13 -21.72 0.14 -7.08
N GLY A 14 -21.96 1.08 -6.16
CA GLY A 14 -21.10 2.26 -6.00
C GLY A 14 -19.69 1.88 -5.51
N VAL A 15 -18.83 2.88 -5.34
CA VAL A 15 -17.47 2.66 -4.81
C VAL A 15 -17.53 2.03 -3.42
N ILE A 16 -16.68 1.05 -3.15
CA ILE A 16 -16.71 0.28 -1.90
C ILE A 16 -15.41 0.40 -1.09
N SER A 17 -15.53 0.29 0.23
CA SER A 17 -14.39 0.25 1.17
C SER A 17 -13.90 -1.19 1.41
N GLN A 18 -12.73 -1.34 2.02
CA GLN A 18 -12.12 -2.65 2.32
C GLN A 18 -13.03 -3.54 3.19
N LYS A 19 -13.24 -4.80 2.74
CA LYS A 19 -14.09 -5.83 3.37
C LYS A 19 -15.52 -5.33 3.64
N THR A 20 -16.18 -4.80 2.63
CA THR A 20 -17.58 -4.35 2.65
C THR A 20 -18.55 -5.28 1.90
N MET A 21 -18.10 -6.48 1.52
CA MET A 21 -18.91 -7.51 0.90
C MET A 21 -18.88 -8.80 1.74
N ARG A 22 -20.06 -9.40 1.96
CA ARG A 22 -20.23 -10.66 2.68
C ARG A 22 -21.31 -11.54 2.06
N LEU A 23 -21.11 -12.84 2.14
CA LEU A 23 -22.03 -13.90 1.76
C LEU A 23 -22.88 -14.31 2.95
N LEU A 24 -24.19 -14.19 2.81
CA LEU A 24 -25.14 -14.69 3.79
C LEU A 24 -25.12 -16.22 3.78
N PRO A 25 -25.16 -16.89 4.95
CA PRO A 25 -25.17 -18.34 5.01
C PRO A 25 -26.46 -18.89 4.38
N ALA A 26 -26.32 -19.94 3.57
CA ALA A 26 -27.45 -20.65 2.97
C ALA A 26 -27.92 -21.81 3.87
N LEU A 27 -29.19 -22.18 3.75
CA LEU A 27 -29.77 -23.38 4.36
C LEU A 27 -29.40 -24.62 3.52
N GLY A 28 -28.12 -24.98 3.51
CA GLY A 28 -27.58 -26.14 2.79
C GLY A 28 -26.19 -25.87 2.20
N ARG A 29 -25.31 -26.89 2.20
CA ARG A 29 -23.89 -26.77 1.81
C ARG A 29 -23.66 -26.41 0.33
N LYS A 30 -24.67 -26.59 -0.54
CA LYS A 30 -24.59 -26.40 -2.00
C LYS A 30 -25.68 -25.49 -2.58
N ALA A 31 -26.44 -24.82 -1.70
CA ALA A 31 -27.49 -23.91 -2.11
C ALA A 31 -26.90 -22.52 -2.42
N THR A 32 -27.53 -21.81 -3.36
CA THR A 32 -27.10 -20.45 -3.70
C THR A 32 -27.24 -19.50 -2.51
N GLN A 33 -26.15 -18.83 -2.20
CA GLN A 33 -26.04 -17.80 -1.18
C GLN A 33 -26.45 -16.45 -1.74
N LYS A 34 -26.71 -15.53 -0.82
CA LYS A 34 -27.01 -14.13 -1.15
C LYS A 34 -25.82 -13.27 -0.80
N VAL A 35 -25.56 -12.27 -1.63
CA VAL A 35 -24.45 -11.35 -1.44
C VAL A 35 -24.98 -10.05 -0.85
N ALA A 36 -24.38 -9.59 0.24
CA ALA A 36 -24.59 -8.26 0.80
C ALA A 36 -23.34 -7.39 0.52
N VAL A 37 -23.53 -6.25 -0.12
CA VAL A 37 -22.46 -5.29 -0.44
C VAL A 37 -22.90 -3.89 -0.03
N ALA A 38 -21.97 -3.09 0.47
CA ALA A 38 -22.22 -1.73 0.92
C ALA A 38 -21.25 -0.73 0.27
N ASP A 39 -21.77 0.42 -0.14
CA ASP A 39 -21.03 1.44 -0.88
C ASP A 39 -20.78 2.75 -0.10
N HIS A 40 -20.01 3.64 -0.72
CA HIS A 40 -19.66 4.96 -0.20
C HIS A 40 -20.82 5.96 -0.22
N ASP A 41 -21.90 5.66 -0.93
CA ASP A 41 -23.13 6.44 -0.91
C ASP A 41 -24.05 6.03 0.27
N GLY A 42 -23.58 5.11 1.12
CA GLY A 42 -24.30 4.61 2.29
C GLY A 42 -25.41 3.62 1.94
N VAL A 43 -25.39 3.07 0.72
CA VAL A 43 -26.39 2.13 0.24
C VAL A 43 -25.91 0.70 0.46
N ILE A 44 -26.76 -0.10 1.09
CA ILE A 44 -26.57 -1.53 1.27
C ILE A 44 -27.44 -2.23 0.24
N THR A 45 -26.81 -2.99 -0.64
CA THR A 45 -27.48 -3.81 -1.64
C THR A 45 -27.29 -5.27 -1.28
N CYS A 46 -28.39 -5.98 -1.04
CA CYS A 46 -28.39 -7.43 -0.92
C CYS A 46 -29.05 -8.02 -2.15
N PHE A 47 -28.36 -8.91 -2.87
CA PHE A 47 -28.89 -9.56 -4.06
C PHE A 47 -28.72 -11.08 -4.00
N GLY A 48 -29.48 -11.78 -4.84
CA GLY A 48 -29.33 -13.20 -5.05
C GLY A 48 -29.68 -13.58 -6.49
N MET A 49 -29.25 -14.75 -6.93
CA MET A 49 -29.46 -15.18 -8.30
C MET A 49 -30.87 -15.74 -8.49
N LYS A 50 -31.55 -15.28 -9.54
CA LYS A 50 -32.82 -15.86 -10.02
C LYS A 50 -32.74 -15.99 -11.54
N LYS A 51 -32.89 -17.22 -12.05
CA LYS A 51 -32.81 -17.53 -13.50
C LYS A 51 -31.53 -16.99 -14.17
N GLY A 52 -30.39 -17.05 -13.49
CA GLY A 52 -29.11 -16.59 -14.04
C GLY A 52 -28.88 -15.07 -14.01
N GLU A 53 -29.80 -14.29 -13.41
CA GLU A 53 -29.65 -12.84 -13.23
C GLU A 53 -29.57 -12.47 -11.73
N ALA A 54 -28.73 -11.49 -11.42
CA ALA A 54 -28.60 -10.93 -10.08
C ALA A 54 -29.80 -10.02 -9.77
N VAL A 55 -30.66 -10.44 -8.86
CA VAL A 55 -31.86 -9.68 -8.48
C VAL A 55 -31.70 -9.12 -7.07
N PRO A 56 -31.87 -7.80 -6.86
CA PRO A 56 -31.80 -7.22 -5.52
C PRO A 56 -32.96 -7.74 -4.66
N VAL A 57 -32.62 -8.26 -3.48
CA VAL A 57 -33.54 -8.66 -2.42
C VAL A 57 -34.02 -7.43 -1.65
N PHE A 58 -33.08 -6.53 -1.31
CA PHE A 58 -33.38 -5.20 -0.79
C PHE A 58 -32.24 -4.24 -1.13
N LYS A 59 -32.57 -2.95 -1.16
CA LYS A 59 -31.63 -1.85 -1.29
C LYS A 59 -32.03 -0.76 -0.30
N THR A 60 -31.11 -0.31 0.55
CA THR A 60 -31.39 0.77 1.51
C THR A 60 -31.37 2.14 0.85
N LEU A 61 -31.84 3.16 1.58
CA LEU A 61 -31.69 4.54 1.15
C LEU A 61 -30.22 4.99 1.30
N PRO A 62 -29.78 5.96 0.47
CA PRO A 62 -28.45 6.57 0.61
C PRO A 62 -28.25 7.20 1.99
N GLY A 63 -27.00 7.25 2.43
CA GLY A 63 -26.59 7.74 3.74
C GLY A 63 -25.12 8.15 3.76
N GLN A 64 -24.48 8.03 4.92
CA GLN A 64 -23.04 8.25 5.04
C GLN A 64 -22.25 7.07 4.47
N LYS A 65 -21.02 7.33 4.03
CA LYS A 65 -20.06 6.33 3.57
C LYS A 65 -19.96 5.15 4.53
N ILE A 66 -20.16 3.94 4.00
CA ILE A 66 -19.97 2.71 4.76
C ILE A 66 -18.49 2.31 4.71
N THR A 67 -17.87 2.19 5.88
CA THR A 67 -16.44 1.84 6.01
C THR A 67 -16.23 0.34 6.18
N ARG A 68 -17.19 -0.36 6.80
CA ARG A 68 -17.10 -1.80 7.10
C ARG A 68 -18.45 -2.49 7.09
N LEU A 69 -18.47 -3.75 6.66
CA LEU A 69 -19.62 -4.64 6.76
C LEU A 69 -19.20 -5.97 7.42
N ASP A 70 -19.96 -6.44 8.39
CA ASP A 70 -19.74 -7.75 9.00
C ASP A 70 -21.07 -8.48 9.24
N LEU A 71 -21.01 -9.80 9.33
CA LEU A 71 -22.17 -10.63 9.68
C LEU A 71 -22.11 -11.02 11.15
N GLY A 72 -23.27 -11.04 11.80
CA GLY A 72 -23.41 -11.43 13.19
C GLY A 72 -24.67 -12.26 13.44
N GLY A 73 -24.73 -12.87 14.61
CA GLY A 73 -25.82 -13.75 15.04
C GLY A 73 -25.64 -14.12 16.51
N ALA A 74 -26.70 -14.66 17.14
CA ALA A 74 -26.54 -15.23 18.47
C ALA A 74 -25.58 -16.43 18.43
N LEU A 75 -24.86 -16.69 19.52
CA LEU A 75 -23.92 -17.81 19.60
C LEU A 75 -24.61 -19.12 19.24
N GLY A 76 -23.98 -19.90 18.35
CA GLY A 76 -24.54 -21.17 17.86
C GLY A 76 -25.65 -21.05 16.82
N THR A 77 -26.06 -19.84 16.42
CA THR A 77 -27.01 -19.62 15.30
C THR A 77 -26.27 -19.17 14.04
N PRO A 78 -26.80 -19.46 12.84
CA PRO A 78 -26.22 -18.93 11.60
C PRO A 78 -26.20 -17.40 11.64
N GLN A 79 -25.05 -16.82 11.28
CA GLN A 79 -24.83 -15.38 11.26
C GLN A 79 -25.55 -14.74 10.07
N GLU A 80 -26.83 -14.40 10.25
CA GLU A 80 -27.69 -13.84 9.21
C GLU A 80 -27.96 -12.33 9.35
N LYS A 81 -27.48 -11.70 10.44
CA LYS A 81 -27.68 -10.26 10.68
C LYS A 81 -26.51 -9.49 10.07
N ILE A 82 -26.83 -8.47 9.30
CA ILE A 82 -25.84 -7.62 8.62
C ILE A 82 -25.60 -6.41 9.51
N PHE A 83 -24.35 -6.16 9.88
CA PHE A 83 -23.93 -4.95 10.59
C PHE A 83 -23.06 -4.11 9.68
N VAL A 84 -23.28 -2.80 9.68
CA VAL A 84 -22.47 -1.84 8.92
C VAL A 84 -22.03 -0.68 9.79
N CYS A 85 -20.83 -0.17 9.51
CA CYS A 85 -20.30 1.05 10.10
C CYS A 85 -20.46 2.21 9.12
N ALA A 86 -21.11 3.29 9.54
CA ALA A 86 -21.25 4.50 8.76
C ALA A 86 -20.89 5.69 9.67
N GLY A 87 -19.74 6.32 9.42
CA GLY A 87 -19.20 7.35 10.32
C GLY A 87 -18.89 6.79 11.71
N SER A 88 -19.50 7.35 12.76
CA SER A 88 -19.42 6.91 14.15
C SER A 88 -20.57 5.96 14.56
N GLU A 89 -21.49 5.67 13.64
CA GLU A 89 -22.67 4.83 13.87
C GLU A 89 -22.45 3.38 13.41
N VAL A 90 -23.05 2.44 14.14
CA VAL A 90 -23.21 1.05 13.75
C VAL A 90 -24.69 0.74 13.54
N LYS A 91 -25.05 0.30 12.34
CA LYS A 91 -26.44 -0.04 11.96
C LYS A 91 -26.55 -1.54 11.73
N GLY A 92 -27.62 -2.14 12.26
CA GLY A 92 -27.91 -3.57 12.10
C GLY A 92 -29.17 -3.79 11.27
N TYR A 93 -29.06 -4.63 10.24
CA TYR A 93 -30.11 -5.02 9.32
C TYR A 93 -30.35 -6.53 9.34
N THR A 94 -31.61 -6.93 9.25
CA THR A 94 -31.97 -8.33 9.01
C THR A 94 -31.68 -8.73 7.57
N LYS A 95 -31.62 -10.04 7.27
CA LYS A 95 -31.51 -10.56 5.89
C LYS A 95 -32.61 -10.10 4.91
N LYS A 96 -33.70 -9.50 5.42
CA LYS A 96 -34.80 -8.92 4.64
C LYS A 96 -34.71 -7.40 4.49
N GLY A 97 -33.68 -6.76 5.03
CA GLY A 97 -33.47 -5.31 4.95
C GLY A 97 -34.15 -4.49 6.04
N LYS A 98 -34.86 -5.10 7.01
CA LYS A 98 -35.41 -4.37 8.16
C LYS A 98 -34.28 -3.98 9.12
N GLN A 99 -34.11 -2.68 9.38
CA GLN A 99 -33.22 -2.18 10.41
C GLN A 99 -33.76 -2.55 11.80
N PHE A 100 -32.90 -3.13 12.65
CA PHE A 100 -33.25 -3.52 14.02
C PHE A 100 -32.33 -2.93 15.08
N LEU A 101 -31.16 -2.40 14.68
CA LEU A 101 -30.19 -1.78 15.58
C LEU A 101 -29.69 -0.47 14.96
N SER A 102 -29.53 0.55 15.80
CA SER A 102 -28.75 1.75 15.53
C SER A 102 -28.00 2.06 16.82
N PHE A 103 -26.68 1.98 16.78
CA PHE A 103 -25.81 2.27 17.91
C PHE A 103 -24.88 3.41 17.51
N GLU A 104 -24.94 4.52 18.24
CA GLU A 104 -24.07 5.67 18.05
C GLU A 104 -22.96 5.61 19.10
N ALA A 105 -21.71 5.59 18.66
CA ALA A 105 -20.58 5.56 19.58
C ALA A 105 -20.31 6.93 20.21
N ASN A 106 -20.88 8.02 19.67
CA ASN A 106 -20.70 9.42 20.10
C ASN A 106 -19.22 9.84 20.11
N LEU A 107 -18.48 9.47 19.06
CA LEU A 107 -17.05 9.76 18.92
C LEU A 107 -16.82 10.73 17.77
N THR A 108 -15.77 11.54 17.89
CA THR A 108 -15.40 12.52 16.86
C THR A 108 -14.84 11.85 15.60
N GLU A 109 -14.26 10.66 15.74
CA GLU A 109 -13.60 9.92 14.65
C GLU A 109 -14.52 8.85 14.05
N SER A 110 -14.26 8.50 12.79
CA SER A 110 -14.98 7.42 12.10
C SER A 110 -14.51 6.04 12.54
N ILE A 111 -15.41 5.06 12.50
CA ILE A 111 -15.09 3.66 12.74
C ILE A 111 -14.39 3.08 11.50
N ASN A 112 -13.17 2.57 11.68
CA ASN A 112 -12.36 2.02 10.59
C ASN A 112 -12.48 0.50 10.47
N ALA A 113 -12.73 -0.20 11.58
CA ALA A 113 -12.98 -1.64 11.57
C ALA A 113 -13.99 -2.05 12.66
N MET A 114 -14.67 -3.16 12.41
CA MET A 114 -15.68 -3.74 13.30
C MET A 114 -15.63 -5.26 13.24
N HIS A 115 -15.96 -5.89 14.37
CA HIS A 115 -16.28 -7.31 14.45
C HIS A 115 -17.44 -7.58 15.38
N VAL A 116 -18.29 -8.53 14.99
CA VAL A 116 -19.48 -8.93 15.76
C VAL A 116 -19.35 -10.38 16.19
N SER A 117 -19.31 -10.62 17.51
CA SER A 117 -19.28 -11.97 18.07
C SER A 117 -20.42 -12.14 19.08
N GLY A 118 -21.47 -12.83 18.67
CA GLY A 118 -22.64 -13.03 19.53
C GLY A 118 -23.32 -11.69 19.87
N ALA A 119 -23.25 -11.32 21.14
CA ALA A 119 -23.75 -10.05 21.69
C ALA A 119 -22.64 -9.01 21.93
N ASP A 120 -21.37 -9.39 21.75
CA ASP A 120 -20.24 -8.49 21.87
C ASP A 120 -19.98 -7.80 20.52
N LEU A 121 -19.82 -6.48 20.59
CA LEU A 121 -19.46 -5.64 19.48
C LEU A 121 -18.08 -5.03 19.75
N PHE A 122 -17.19 -5.23 18.80
CA PHE A 122 -15.84 -4.69 18.85
C PHE A 122 -15.65 -3.67 17.75
N LEU A 123 -15.28 -2.44 18.12
CA LEU A 123 -15.12 -1.32 17.22
C LEU A 123 -13.71 -0.76 17.35
N HIS A 124 -13.08 -0.50 16.21
CA HIS A 124 -11.79 0.16 16.14
C HIS A 124 -11.92 1.52 15.46
N LEU A 125 -11.45 2.53 16.16
CA LEU A 125 -11.27 3.91 15.73
C LEU A 125 -9.79 4.26 15.91
N GLN A 126 -9.25 5.25 15.22
CA GLN A 126 -7.82 5.55 15.32
C GLN A 126 -7.57 6.74 16.27
N PRO A 127 -7.27 6.54 17.56
CA PRO A 127 -6.49 5.43 18.14
C PRO A 127 -7.21 4.68 19.28
N LEU A 128 -8.53 4.51 19.19
CA LEU A 128 -9.36 3.97 20.25
C LEU A 128 -9.93 2.60 19.87
N LEU A 129 -9.81 1.64 20.79
CA LEU A 129 -10.52 0.37 20.70
C LEU A 129 -11.70 0.38 21.67
N ILE A 130 -12.86 -0.04 21.22
CA ILE A 130 -14.08 -0.07 22.03
C ILE A 130 -14.66 -1.46 22.00
N LYS A 131 -14.82 -2.04 23.20
CA LYS A 131 -15.63 -3.23 23.41
C LYS A 131 -16.95 -2.79 24.04
N THR A 132 -18.06 -3.08 23.38
CA THR A 132 -19.39 -2.95 23.97
C THR A 132 -20.05 -4.32 24.07
N THR A 133 -20.57 -4.64 25.25
CA THR A 133 -21.41 -5.83 25.45
C THR A 133 -22.86 -5.36 25.47
N THR A 134 -23.68 -5.89 24.55
CA THR A 134 -25.13 -5.56 24.44
C THR A 134 -25.48 -4.08 24.26
N CYS A 135 -24.53 -3.25 23.78
CA CYS A 135 -24.71 -1.79 23.62
C CYS A 135 -25.07 -1.03 24.92
N LEU A 136 -24.94 -1.65 26.09
CA LEU A 136 -25.31 -1.08 27.40
C LEU A 136 -24.09 -0.78 28.27
N GLU A 137 -23.07 -1.65 28.25
CA GLU A 137 -21.81 -1.44 28.96
C GLU A 137 -20.68 -1.19 27.95
N THR A 138 -20.19 0.05 27.96
CA THR A 138 -19.03 0.47 27.15
C THR A 138 -17.78 0.37 28.01
N LYS A 139 -16.93 -0.62 27.75
CA LYS A 139 -15.56 -0.60 28.27
C LYS A 139 -14.68 0.05 27.21
N LEU A 140 -14.31 1.31 27.46
CA LEU A 140 -13.32 2.00 26.65
C LEU A 140 -11.96 1.37 26.93
N MET A 141 -11.31 0.81 25.92
CA MET A 141 -9.96 0.29 26.04
C MET A 141 -9.04 1.17 25.19
N THR A 142 -8.29 2.05 25.85
CA THR A 142 -7.30 2.89 25.17
C THR A 142 -6.13 2.00 24.71
N LEU A 143 -5.90 1.92 23.41
CA LEU A 143 -4.85 1.10 22.82
C LEU A 143 -4.19 1.89 21.68
N CYS A 144 -2.93 2.27 21.91
CA CYS A 144 -1.87 2.73 21.00
C CYS A 144 -2.19 3.67 19.81
N ALA A 145 -1.29 4.63 19.60
CA ALA A 145 -1.26 5.60 18.50
C ALA A 145 -0.98 5.01 17.09
N CYS A 146 -1.24 3.71 16.84
CA CYS A 146 -0.88 3.03 15.60
C CYS A 146 -2.09 2.57 14.77
N LEU A 147 -1.94 2.66 13.45
CA LEU A 147 -2.93 2.31 12.42
C LEU A 147 -3.22 0.80 12.37
N LEU A 148 -3.99 0.26 13.31
CA LEU A 148 -4.56 -1.08 13.13
C LEU A 148 -5.69 -1.02 12.08
N ARG A 149 -5.54 -1.75 10.97
CA ARG A 149 -6.54 -1.82 9.89
C ARG A 149 -7.52 -2.99 10.03
N THR A 150 -7.30 -3.94 10.96
CA THR A 150 -8.08 -5.19 10.99
C THR A 150 -8.47 -5.74 12.37
N TRP A 151 -9.45 -6.65 12.33
CA TRP A 151 -10.28 -7.12 13.43
C TRP A 151 -9.75 -8.35 14.19
N ALA A 152 -8.71 -9.04 13.70
CA ALA A 152 -8.27 -10.27 14.36
C ALA A 152 -7.77 -10.02 15.79
N ALA A 153 -7.24 -8.83 16.08
CA ALA A 153 -6.93 -8.38 17.44
C ALA A 153 -8.16 -8.44 18.37
N LEU A 154 -9.37 -8.27 17.84
CA LEU A 154 -10.64 -8.26 18.57
C LEU A 154 -11.17 -9.67 18.89
N SER A 155 -10.82 -10.66 18.06
CA SER A 155 -11.23 -12.06 18.26
C SER A 155 -10.25 -12.84 19.15
N LEU A 156 -8.98 -12.43 19.22
CA LEU A 156 -8.04 -12.91 20.26
C LEU A 156 -8.50 -12.54 21.67
N CYS A 157 -9.13 -11.38 21.83
CA CYS A 157 -9.78 -10.97 23.08
C CYS A 157 -10.89 -11.93 23.55
N TRP A 158 -11.39 -12.80 22.67
CA TRP A 158 -12.48 -13.72 22.96
C TRP A 158 -12.01 -15.07 23.52
N HIS A 159 -10.91 -15.62 23.01
CA HIS A 159 -10.40 -16.92 23.48
C HIS A 159 -9.59 -16.80 24.78
N VAL A 160 -8.86 -15.70 24.96
CA VAL A 160 -8.11 -15.46 26.19
C VAL A 160 -8.98 -14.62 27.14
N LYS A 161 -9.74 -15.29 28.02
CA LYS A 161 -10.64 -14.70 29.04
C LYS A 161 -9.92 -13.74 30.01
N THR A 162 -9.48 -12.56 29.59
CA THR A 162 -8.64 -11.72 30.46
C THR A 162 -8.77 -10.21 30.21
N GLU A 163 -8.69 -9.48 31.32
CA GLU A 163 -8.67 -8.02 31.40
C GLU A 163 -7.39 -7.45 30.75
N PHE A 164 -7.55 -6.39 29.96
CA PHE A 164 -6.44 -5.64 29.37
C PHE A 164 -5.80 -4.73 30.42
N SER A 165 -4.47 -4.81 30.59
CA SER A 165 -3.67 -3.70 31.08
C SER A 165 -2.99 -3.00 29.89
N GLU A 166 -2.79 -1.69 30.01
CA GLU A 166 -2.24 -0.74 29.04
C GLU A 166 -1.30 -1.33 27.98
N CYS A 167 -1.58 -1.05 26.70
CA CYS A 167 -0.73 -1.47 25.57
C CYS A 167 -0.02 -0.28 24.90
N CYS A 168 1.27 -0.49 24.63
CA CYS A 168 2.35 0.48 24.41
C CYS A 168 2.45 1.12 23.00
N ARG A 169 3.41 2.06 22.92
CA ARG A 169 3.59 3.26 22.07
C ARG A 169 3.95 3.10 20.59
N ASP A 170 4.16 1.91 20.03
CA ASP A 170 4.86 1.80 18.74
C ASP A 170 4.24 0.83 17.74
N LEU A 171 4.53 1.08 16.44
CA LEU A 171 4.00 0.55 15.16
C LEU A 171 4.09 -0.97 14.97
N SER A 172 3.82 -1.71 16.03
CA SER A 172 3.90 -3.15 16.14
C SER A 172 2.58 -3.70 16.64
N LEU A 173 2.26 -4.93 16.23
CA LEU A 173 1.13 -5.69 16.75
C LEU A 173 1.43 -6.19 18.18
N CYS A 174 1.69 -5.30 19.14
CA CYS A 174 1.84 -5.70 20.54
C CYS A 174 0.46 -5.81 21.19
N MET A 175 -0.21 -6.96 21.02
CA MET A 175 -1.18 -7.39 22.02
C MET A 175 -0.41 -7.94 23.21
N ILE A 176 -0.32 -7.17 24.30
CA ILE A 176 0.15 -7.69 25.59
C ILE A 176 -0.97 -8.59 26.15
N LEU A 177 -1.00 -9.83 25.67
CA LEU A 177 -1.60 -10.94 26.40
C LEU A 177 -0.66 -11.25 27.55
N LYS A 178 -1.00 -10.84 28.78
CA LYS A 178 -0.28 -11.18 30.04
C LYS A 178 1.20 -11.51 29.80
N SER A 179 2.01 -10.49 29.51
CA SER A 179 3.48 -10.58 29.31
C SER A 179 4.03 -11.23 28.02
N LEU A 180 3.25 -11.43 26.95
CA LEU A 180 3.78 -11.69 25.60
C LEU A 180 4.08 -10.42 24.82
N VAL A 181 5.24 -10.40 24.16
CA VAL A 181 5.51 -9.54 23.00
C VAL A 181 5.34 -10.41 21.75
N LEU A 182 4.37 -10.09 20.89
CA LEU A 182 4.22 -10.74 19.59
C LEU A 182 5.28 -10.22 18.60
N PRO A 183 5.66 -10.99 17.56
CA PRO A 183 6.49 -10.50 16.48
C PRO A 183 5.85 -9.27 15.83
N GLN A 184 6.69 -8.29 15.53
CA GLN A 184 6.28 -6.92 15.25
C GLN A 184 5.96 -6.78 13.76
N PHE A 185 4.67 -6.85 13.41
CA PHE A 185 4.23 -6.67 12.03
C PHE A 185 3.70 -5.27 11.76
N TRP A 186 4.09 -4.74 10.60
CA TRP A 186 3.69 -3.44 10.07
C TRP A 186 2.35 -3.60 9.38
N SER A 187 1.34 -2.81 9.77
CA SER A 187 0.06 -2.62 9.06
C SER A 187 -0.45 -3.88 8.30
N CYS A 188 -1.19 -4.75 8.98
CA CYS A 188 -1.61 -6.03 8.41
C CYS A 188 -3.12 -6.13 8.19
N THR A 189 -3.49 -6.77 7.08
CA THR A 189 -4.80 -7.40 6.90
C THR A 189 -4.79 -8.77 7.56
N ILE A 190 -5.56 -8.95 8.63
CA ILE A 190 -5.57 -10.21 9.36
C ILE A 190 -6.93 -10.90 9.21
N GLU A 191 -6.86 -12.22 9.14
CA GLU A 191 -7.99 -13.13 9.23
C GLU A 191 -7.65 -14.30 10.17
N MET A 192 -8.63 -14.75 10.95
CA MET A 192 -8.44 -15.95 11.75
C MET A 192 -8.68 -17.20 10.92
N GLU A 193 -7.69 -18.08 10.88
CA GLU A 193 -7.85 -19.37 10.24
C GLU A 193 -8.66 -20.28 11.18
N ALA A 194 -9.89 -20.62 10.78
CA ALA A 194 -10.81 -21.41 11.60
C ALA A 194 -10.42 -22.90 11.76
N ARG A 195 -9.20 -23.29 11.37
CA ARG A 195 -8.76 -24.70 11.33
C ARG A 195 -8.45 -25.28 12.71
N THR A 196 -8.03 -24.48 13.68
CA THR A 196 -7.55 -25.00 14.98
C THR A 196 -7.94 -24.08 16.13
N ASN A 197 -9.02 -24.40 16.85
CA ASN A 197 -9.39 -23.90 18.20
C ASN A 197 -9.16 -22.40 18.53
N GLY A 198 -9.02 -21.51 17.54
CA GLY A 198 -8.78 -20.08 17.73
C GLY A 198 -7.33 -19.65 18.03
N GLU A 199 -6.33 -20.53 17.90
CA GLU A 199 -4.92 -20.23 18.25
C GLU A 199 -4.05 -19.79 17.06
N ASP A 200 -4.46 -20.08 15.82
CA ASP A 200 -3.71 -19.79 14.60
C ASP A 200 -4.30 -18.56 13.87
N ILE A 201 -3.43 -17.64 13.44
CA ILE A 201 -3.79 -16.35 12.86
C ILE A 201 -3.08 -16.17 11.53
N LEU A 202 -3.88 -16.03 10.47
CA LEU A 202 -3.43 -15.76 9.13
C LEU A 202 -3.37 -14.24 8.93
N TYR A 203 -2.20 -13.73 8.57
CA TYR A 203 -2.02 -12.32 8.28
C TYR A 203 -1.49 -12.12 6.86
N GLY A 204 -1.85 -10.99 6.29
CA GLY A 204 -1.27 -10.45 5.08
C GLY A 204 -0.84 -9.01 5.35
N THR A 205 0.27 -8.59 4.79
CA THR A 205 0.88 -7.29 5.08
C THR A 205 0.66 -6.30 3.93
N VAL A 206 0.86 -5.00 4.20
CA VAL A 206 0.76 -3.95 3.15
C VAL A 206 1.87 -4.04 2.10
N ASP A 207 3.01 -4.63 2.44
CA ASP A 207 4.10 -5.00 1.52
C ASP A 207 3.85 -6.32 0.76
N GLY A 208 2.73 -7.01 1.04
CA GLY A 208 2.25 -8.13 0.24
C GLY A 208 2.70 -9.51 0.72
N LYS A 209 3.31 -9.62 1.90
CA LYS A 209 3.62 -10.90 2.53
C LYS A 209 2.36 -11.56 3.09
N LEU A 210 2.39 -12.87 3.22
CA LEU A 210 1.35 -13.67 3.86
C LEU A 210 2.00 -14.58 4.90
N GLY A 211 1.41 -14.78 6.06
CA GLY A 211 1.99 -15.68 7.05
C GLY A 211 0.97 -16.21 8.04
N LEU A 212 1.37 -17.26 8.75
CA LEU A 212 0.56 -17.91 9.77
C LEU A 212 1.31 -17.93 11.10
N ILE A 213 0.75 -17.28 12.11
CA ILE A 213 1.31 -17.26 13.47
C ILE A 213 0.39 -18.03 14.40
N ARG A 214 0.98 -18.88 15.23
CA ARG A 214 0.32 -19.47 16.37
C ARG A 214 0.57 -18.61 17.60
N ILE A 215 -0.50 -18.21 18.29
CA ILE A 215 -0.42 -17.51 19.56
C ILE A 215 -0.86 -18.46 20.67
N THR A 216 0.03 -18.67 21.64
CA THR A 216 -0.23 -19.40 22.88
C THR A 216 -0.25 -18.42 24.06
N ASP A 217 -0.71 -18.87 25.23
CA ASP A 217 -0.77 -18.03 26.45
C ASP A 217 0.61 -17.46 26.88
N SER A 218 1.72 -18.09 26.47
CA SER A 218 3.09 -17.72 26.90
C SER A 218 4.08 -17.40 25.77
N SER A 219 3.74 -17.66 24.50
CA SER A 219 4.63 -17.36 23.37
C SER A 219 3.88 -17.27 22.03
N SER A 220 4.53 -16.70 21.02
CA SER A 220 4.06 -16.78 19.64
C SER A 220 5.13 -17.43 18.78
N SER A 221 4.69 -18.25 17.83
CA SER A 221 5.58 -18.95 16.90
C SER A 221 5.04 -18.79 15.48
N SER A 222 5.87 -18.29 14.57
CA SER A 222 5.55 -18.32 13.14
C SER A 222 5.61 -19.77 12.64
N LYS A 223 4.59 -20.20 11.91
CA LYS A 223 4.54 -21.52 11.28
C LYS A 223 5.17 -21.49 9.89
N TRP A 224 4.76 -20.50 9.10
CA TRP A 224 5.26 -20.26 7.76
C TRP A 224 5.01 -18.80 7.39
N GLU A 225 5.84 -18.27 6.50
CA GLU A 225 5.70 -16.96 5.88
C GLU A 225 5.99 -17.12 4.38
N ILE A 226 5.15 -16.50 3.55
CA ILE A 226 5.30 -16.40 2.10
C ILE A 226 5.75 -14.99 1.80
N ASP A 227 6.98 -14.86 1.33
CA ASP A 227 7.54 -13.60 0.88
C ASP A 227 6.97 -13.18 -0.48
N ASN A 228 6.93 -11.87 -0.71
CA ASN A 228 6.39 -11.28 -1.93
C ASN A 228 7.46 -11.16 -3.03
N GLU A 229 8.04 -12.28 -3.47
CA GLU A 229 9.13 -12.28 -4.46
C GLU A 229 8.74 -11.60 -5.78
N LYS A 230 7.48 -11.75 -6.19
CA LYS A 230 6.94 -11.16 -7.43
C LYS A 230 6.52 -9.68 -7.27
N LYS A 231 6.77 -9.05 -6.13
CA LYS A 231 6.47 -7.64 -5.84
C LYS A 231 5.03 -7.24 -6.15
N LYS A 232 4.09 -8.11 -5.77
CA LYS A 232 2.66 -7.89 -5.95
C LYS A 232 2.12 -6.87 -4.97
N GLY A 233 0.92 -6.35 -5.23
CA GLY A 233 0.26 -5.39 -4.35
C GLY A 233 0.07 -5.91 -2.91
N GLY A 234 -0.08 -4.97 -1.98
CA GLY A 234 -0.38 -5.28 -0.57
C GLY A 234 -1.67 -6.09 -0.40
N VAL A 235 -1.74 -6.91 0.64
CA VAL A 235 -2.90 -7.76 0.89
C VAL A 235 -4.04 -6.93 1.49
N LEU A 236 -5.16 -6.80 0.76
CA LEU A 236 -6.35 -6.06 1.21
C LEU A 236 -7.42 -6.96 1.82
N CYS A 237 -7.58 -8.18 1.32
CA CYS A 237 -8.57 -9.10 1.85
C CYS A 237 -8.07 -10.55 1.78
N ILE A 238 -8.54 -11.33 2.75
CA ILE A 238 -8.27 -12.75 2.90
C ILE A 238 -9.61 -13.38 3.28
N ASP A 239 -9.88 -14.58 2.75
CA ASP A 239 -10.91 -15.51 3.22
C ASP A 239 -10.39 -16.97 3.24
N THR A 240 -11.05 -17.86 3.97
CA THR A 240 -10.72 -19.30 3.99
C THR A 240 -11.91 -20.17 3.56
N TYR A 241 -11.75 -20.89 2.47
CA TYR A 241 -12.81 -21.69 1.86
C TYR A 241 -12.25 -22.87 1.07
N ASP A 242 -12.88 -24.04 1.18
CA ASP A 242 -12.49 -25.26 0.47
C ASP A 242 -13.02 -25.19 -0.98
N ILE A 243 -12.21 -24.63 -1.88
CA ILE A 243 -12.52 -24.51 -3.31
C ILE A 243 -12.00 -25.71 -4.10
N LEU A 244 -10.96 -26.39 -3.58
CA LEU A 244 -10.41 -27.61 -4.18
C LEU A 244 -11.29 -28.85 -3.94
N GLY A 245 -12.15 -28.82 -2.92
CA GLY A 245 -13.04 -29.91 -2.57
C GLY A 245 -12.31 -31.09 -1.91
N ASP A 246 -11.11 -30.88 -1.37
CA ASP A 246 -10.30 -31.89 -0.69
C ASP A 246 -10.64 -32.01 0.81
N GLY A 247 -11.59 -31.19 1.30
CA GLY A 247 -12.04 -31.14 2.68
C GLY A 247 -11.22 -30.20 3.55
N VAL A 248 -10.20 -29.55 2.99
CA VAL A 248 -9.22 -28.70 3.66
C VAL A 248 -9.35 -27.27 3.12
N LYS A 249 -9.66 -26.29 3.97
CA LYS A 249 -10.02 -24.93 3.51
C LYS A 249 -8.87 -24.17 2.85
N ASP A 250 -8.93 -23.87 1.57
CA ASP A 250 -7.92 -23.07 0.89
C ASP A 250 -7.89 -21.61 1.38
N ILE A 251 -6.76 -20.95 1.17
CA ILE A 251 -6.59 -19.52 1.46
C ILE A 251 -6.86 -18.73 0.18
N LEU A 252 -7.81 -17.81 0.27
CA LEU A 252 -8.19 -16.89 -0.80
C LEU A 252 -7.62 -15.50 -0.48
N VAL A 253 -6.86 -14.91 -1.40
CA VAL A 253 -6.20 -13.61 -1.17
C VAL A 253 -6.57 -12.63 -2.28
N GLY A 254 -7.01 -11.43 -1.89
CA GLY A 254 -7.20 -10.29 -2.79
C GLY A 254 -6.21 -9.17 -2.50
N ARG A 255 -5.49 -8.73 -3.53
CA ARG A 255 -4.43 -7.71 -3.46
C ARG A 255 -4.85 -6.35 -3.98
N ASP A 256 -4.07 -5.35 -3.59
CA ASP A 256 -4.22 -3.92 -3.96
C ASP A 256 -3.98 -3.64 -5.45
N ASP A 257 -3.22 -4.50 -6.14
CA ASP A 257 -2.95 -4.39 -7.57
C ASP A 257 -3.96 -5.13 -8.44
N GLY A 258 -5.03 -5.68 -7.83
CA GLY A 258 -6.06 -6.44 -8.50
C GLY A 258 -5.80 -7.95 -8.60
N THR A 259 -4.66 -8.43 -8.14
CA THR A 259 -4.34 -9.86 -8.16
C THR A 259 -5.19 -10.63 -7.15
N VAL A 260 -5.79 -11.72 -7.61
CA VAL A 260 -6.53 -12.71 -6.83
C VAL A 260 -5.75 -14.01 -6.84
N GLU A 261 -5.48 -14.55 -5.66
CA GLU A 261 -4.67 -15.75 -5.48
C GLU A 261 -5.43 -16.79 -4.65
N VAL A 262 -5.25 -18.06 -5.00
CA VAL A 262 -5.74 -19.20 -4.23
C VAL A 262 -4.56 -20.07 -3.85
N TYR A 263 -4.36 -20.26 -2.54
CA TYR A 263 -3.35 -21.15 -2.00
C TYR A 263 -4.01 -22.39 -1.40
N GLY A 264 -3.62 -23.55 -1.92
CA GLY A 264 -3.96 -24.85 -1.33
C GLY A 264 -2.79 -25.39 -0.54
N PHE A 265 -3.03 -26.34 0.35
CA PHE A 265 -1.97 -26.90 1.20
C PHE A 265 -1.38 -28.15 0.55
N ASP A 266 -0.06 -28.32 0.69
CA ASP A 266 0.62 -29.53 0.25
C ASP A 266 0.64 -30.61 1.35
N SER A 267 1.34 -31.72 1.10
CA SER A 267 1.49 -32.81 2.07
C SER A 267 2.28 -32.42 3.32
N SER A 268 3.07 -31.34 3.25
CA SER A 268 3.86 -30.76 4.35
C SER A 268 3.06 -29.72 5.13
N ASN A 269 1.80 -29.45 4.75
CA ASN A 269 0.95 -28.39 5.28
C ASN A 269 1.53 -26.97 5.05
N GLU A 270 2.29 -26.81 3.96
CA GLU A 270 2.76 -25.53 3.47
C GLU A 270 1.82 -25.02 2.36
N PRO A 271 1.57 -23.69 2.31
CA PRO A 271 0.71 -23.10 1.30
C PRO A 271 1.40 -23.09 -0.07
N THR A 272 0.69 -23.55 -1.10
CA THR A 272 1.15 -23.61 -2.49
C THR A 272 0.15 -22.89 -3.39
N LEU A 273 0.64 -22.02 -4.27
CA LEU A 273 -0.20 -21.28 -5.21
C LEU A 273 -0.86 -22.25 -6.20
N ARG A 274 -2.19 -22.20 -6.31
CA ARG A 274 -3.00 -23.05 -7.21
C ARG A 274 -3.64 -22.28 -8.36
N PHE A 275 -3.92 -20.99 -8.15
CA PHE A 275 -4.57 -20.13 -9.12
C PHE A 275 -4.17 -18.68 -8.92
N GLU A 276 -4.03 -17.96 -10.02
CA GLU A 276 -3.73 -16.53 -10.07
C GLU A 276 -4.55 -15.88 -11.18
N HIS A 277 -5.25 -14.79 -10.86
CA HIS A 277 -5.97 -13.98 -11.85
C HIS A 277 -5.86 -12.50 -11.51
N VAL A 278 -5.68 -11.65 -12.51
CA VAL A 278 -5.49 -10.21 -12.31
C VAL A 278 -6.74 -9.46 -12.75
N LEU A 279 -7.37 -8.77 -11.80
CA LEU A 279 -8.39 -7.77 -12.04
C LEU A 279 -7.73 -6.40 -12.29
N LEU A 280 -8.42 -5.48 -12.97
CA LEU A 280 -7.86 -4.17 -13.34
C LEU A 280 -7.85 -3.14 -12.19
N GLU A 281 -8.45 -3.48 -11.06
CA GLU A 281 -8.78 -2.61 -9.94
C GLU A 281 -8.43 -3.29 -8.62
N SER A 282 -8.27 -2.53 -7.55
CA SER A 282 -7.93 -3.09 -6.24
C SER A 282 -9.04 -4.01 -5.71
N VAL A 283 -8.66 -5.19 -5.21
CA VAL A 283 -9.61 -6.18 -4.66
C VAL A 283 -9.90 -5.86 -3.20
N THR A 284 -11.04 -5.22 -2.96
CA THR A 284 -11.40 -4.74 -1.62
C THR A 284 -11.95 -5.84 -0.71
N SER A 285 -12.58 -6.88 -1.28
CA SER A 285 -13.18 -7.98 -0.55
C SER A 285 -13.17 -9.26 -1.37
N ILE A 286 -12.95 -10.40 -0.71
CA ILE A 286 -12.93 -11.74 -1.29
C ILE A 286 -13.70 -12.69 -0.36
N GLN A 287 -14.49 -13.59 -0.92
CA GLN A 287 -15.10 -14.70 -0.18
C GLN A 287 -15.30 -15.94 -1.04
N GLY A 288 -15.18 -17.12 -0.44
CA GLY A 288 -15.54 -18.38 -1.08
C GLY A 288 -16.97 -18.81 -0.79
N GLY A 289 -17.67 -19.35 -1.79
CA GLY A 289 -19.04 -19.80 -1.62
C GLY A 289 -19.69 -20.26 -2.93
N CYS A 290 -21.02 -20.23 -2.97
CA CYS A 290 -21.81 -20.60 -4.14
C CYS A 290 -22.95 -19.58 -4.31
N VAL A 291 -22.92 -18.73 -5.34
CA VAL A 291 -23.88 -17.65 -5.64
C VAL A 291 -24.53 -17.85 -7.00
N GLY A 292 -23.73 -18.09 -8.05
CA GLY A 292 -24.17 -18.21 -9.43
C GLY A 292 -25.14 -19.36 -9.67
N LYS A 293 -24.62 -20.59 -9.54
CA LYS A 293 -25.35 -21.83 -9.81
C LYS A 293 -25.10 -22.84 -8.70
N GLU A 294 -26.15 -23.51 -8.27
CA GLU A 294 -26.09 -24.50 -7.20
C GLU A 294 -25.04 -25.58 -7.50
N SER A 295 -24.33 -26.00 -6.46
CA SER A 295 -23.28 -27.04 -6.50
C SER A 295 -21.97 -26.70 -7.22
N TYR A 296 -21.84 -25.49 -7.79
CA TYR A 296 -20.56 -24.99 -8.30
C TYR A 296 -20.01 -23.97 -7.32
N ASP A 297 -18.86 -24.28 -6.76
CA ASP A 297 -18.16 -23.39 -5.85
C ASP A 297 -17.44 -22.29 -6.65
N GLU A 298 -17.36 -21.11 -6.06
CA GLU A 298 -16.77 -19.93 -6.67
C GLU A 298 -16.06 -19.05 -5.64
N VAL A 299 -15.07 -18.31 -6.14
CA VAL A 299 -14.42 -17.23 -5.41
C VAL A 299 -15.06 -15.92 -5.83
N LEU A 300 -15.84 -15.33 -4.93
CA LEU A 300 -16.48 -14.03 -5.13
C LEU A 300 -15.51 -12.92 -4.73
N THR A 301 -15.37 -11.93 -5.59
CA THR A 301 -14.50 -10.76 -5.40
C THR A 301 -15.29 -9.47 -5.60
N ALA A 302 -14.89 -8.41 -4.91
CA ALA A 302 -15.43 -7.08 -5.09
C ALA A 302 -14.30 -6.07 -5.29
N THR A 303 -14.33 -5.35 -6.41
CA THR A 303 -13.31 -4.33 -6.73
C THR A 303 -13.69 -2.96 -6.20
N TYR A 304 -12.73 -2.03 -6.10
CA TYR A 304 -12.95 -0.67 -5.58
C TYR A 304 -14.10 0.07 -6.24
N THR A 305 -14.27 -0.03 -7.57
CA THR A 305 -15.36 0.67 -8.27
C THR A 305 -16.73 -0.02 -8.12
N GLY A 306 -16.80 -1.11 -7.34
CA GLY A 306 -18.03 -1.79 -6.98
C GLY A 306 -18.40 -2.97 -7.89
N TRP A 307 -17.50 -3.46 -8.75
CA TRP A 307 -17.75 -4.68 -9.53
C TRP A 307 -17.73 -5.90 -8.63
N VAL A 308 -18.85 -6.60 -8.54
CA VAL A 308 -18.97 -7.89 -7.87
C VAL A 308 -18.81 -8.99 -8.90
N THR A 309 -17.68 -9.71 -8.82
CA THR A 309 -17.22 -10.67 -9.83
C THR A 309 -17.02 -12.04 -9.18
N GLY A 310 -17.61 -13.09 -9.77
CA GLY A 310 -17.38 -14.48 -9.40
C GLY A 310 -16.32 -15.13 -10.29
N LEU A 311 -15.45 -15.92 -9.66
CA LEU A 311 -14.51 -16.83 -10.33
C LEU A 311 -15.01 -18.25 -10.06
N THR A 312 -15.79 -18.81 -10.99
CA THR A 312 -16.54 -20.05 -10.79
C THR A 312 -15.84 -21.28 -11.35
N THR A 313 -16.06 -22.43 -10.72
CA THR A 313 -15.69 -23.76 -11.21
C THR A 313 -16.59 -24.26 -12.35
N GLU A 314 -17.69 -23.56 -12.65
CA GLU A 314 -18.57 -23.95 -13.77
C GLU A 314 -17.83 -23.86 -15.11
N PRO A 315 -17.79 -24.94 -15.92
CA PRO A 315 -17.17 -24.89 -17.24
C PRO A 315 -18.03 -24.04 -18.18
N GLN A 316 -17.48 -22.94 -18.69
CA GLN A 316 -18.12 -22.18 -19.76
C GLN A 316 -18.06 -22.99 -21.07
N GLN A 317 -19.18 -23.58 -21.48
CA GLN A 317 -19.29 -24.23 -22.79
C GLN A 317 -19.31 -23.17 -23.89
N ALA A 318 -18.20 -23.02 -24.62
CA ALA A 318 -18.22 -22.40 -25.93
C ALA A 318 -18.89 -23.39 -26.91
N GLU A 319 -20.13 -23.12 -27.33
CA GLU A 319 -20.75 -23.90 -28.40
C GLU A 319 -19.95 -23.68 -29.70
N ALA A 320 -19.10 -24.65 -30.06
CA ALA A 320 -18.39 -24.65 -31.33
C ALA A 320 -19.41 -24.84 -32.48
N GLY A 321 -19.56 -23.82 -33.32
CA GLY A 321 -20.29 -23.93 -34.58
C GLY A 321 -19.46 -24.65 -35.65
N PRO A 322 -20.06 -25.07 -36.77
CA PRO A 322 -19.29 -25.52 -37.94
C PRO A 322 -18.53 -24.33 -38.54
N GLY A 323 -17.20 -24.43 -38.56
CA GLY A 323 -16.26 -23.34 -38.89
C GLY A 323 -15.87 -22.55 -37.64
N ASP A 324 -14.61 -22.13 -37.51
CA ASP A 324 -13.97 -21.44 -36.38
C ASP A 324 -14.64 -20.14 -35.87
N GLU A 325 -15.89 -19.87 -36.24
CA GLU A 325 -16.73 -18.82 -35.66
C GLU A 325 -17.33 -19.28 -34.32
N VAL A 326 -16.75 -18.79 -33.23
CA VAL A 326 -17.34 -18.87 -31.89
C VAL A 326 -18.68 -18.12 -31.91
N LYS A 327 -19.80 -18.84 -32.00
CA LYS A 327 -21.12 -18.22 -31.91
C LYS A 327 -21.35 -17.77 -30.47
N MET A 328 -21.49 -16.46 -30.26
CA MET A 328 -21.93 -15.90 -28.98
C MET A 328 -23.23 -16.59 -28.53
N SER A 329 -23.29 -17.03 -27.27
CA SER A 329 -24.48 -17.67 -26.73
C SER A 329 -25.72 -16.78 -26.89
N ARG A 330 -26.91 -17.39 -27.04
CA ARG A 330 -28.18 -16.64 -27.16
C ARG A 330 -28.42 -15.70 -25.98
N GLU A 331 -27.97 -16.10 -24.78
CA GLU A 331 -28.05 -15.29 -23.56
C GLU A 331 -27.17 -14.04 -23.65
N THR A 332 -25.92 -14.18 -24.12
CA THR A 332 -25.02 -13.04 -24.31
C THR A 332 -25.56 -12.07 -25.35
N GLN A 333 -26.14 -12.58 -26.45
CA GLN A 333 -26.76 -11.72 -27.47
C GLN A 333 -27.95 -10.93 -26.93
N SER A 334 -28.82 -11.57 -26.12
CA SER A 334 -29.95 -10.90 -25.47
C SER A 334 -29.49 -9.83 -24.48
N LYS A 335 -28.47 -10.12 -23.68
CA LYS A 335 -27.87 -9.15 -22.74
C LYS A 335 -27.30 -7.94 -23.48
N VAL A 336 -26.56 -8.16 -24.57
CA VAL A 336 -26.01 -7.07 -25.40
C VAL A 336 -27.12 -6.22 -26.02
N ALA A 337 -28.22 -6.81 -26.49
CA ALA A 337 -29.36 -6.07 -27.01
C ALA A 337 -30.05 -5.21 -25.95
N ALA A 338 -30.25 -5.75 -24.74
CA ALA A 338 -30.81 -5.00 -23.61
C ALA A 338 -29.92 -3.83 -23.20
N LEU A 339 -28.60 -4.04 -23.09
CA LEU A 339 -27.63 -2.99 -22.76
C LEU A 339 -27.60 -1.88 -23.81
N ARG A 340 -27.72 -2.21 -25.11
CA ARG A 340 -27.81 -1.20 -26.17
C ARG A 340 -29.06 -0.33 -26.03
N ALA A 341 -30.21 -0.95 -25.76
CA ALA A 341 -31.46 -0.21 -25.56
C ALA A 341 -31.40 0.70 -24.32
N GLU A 342 -30.80 0.23 -23.23
CA GLU A 342 -30.59 1.04 -22.03
C GLU A 342 -29.63 2.21 -22.30
N LEU A 343 -28.54 1.96 -23.02
CA LEU A 343 -27.55 2.98 -23.40
C LEU A 343 -28.18 4.10 -24.23
N ASP A 344 -29.02 3.76 -25.22
CA ASP A 344 -29.74 4.75 -26.04
C ASP A 344 -30.68 5.62 -25.18
N GLN A 345 -31.41 4.99 -24.23
CA GLN A 345 -32.28 5.71 -23.30
C GLN A 345 -31.51 6.64 -22.37
N LEU A 346 -30.39 6.17 -21.81
CA LEU A 346 -29.54 6.97 -20.92
C LEU A 346 -28.87 8.11 -21.69
N GLN A 347 -28.41 7.87 -22.92
CA GLN A 347 -27.81 8.90 -23.76
C GLN A 347 -28.79 10.04 -24.03
N MET A 348 -30.04 9.74 -24.36
CA MET A 348 -31.08 10.77 -24.52
C MET A 348 -31.30 11.58 -23.24
N LYS A 349 -31.40 10.91 -22.08
CA LYS A 349 -31.58 11.59 -20.78
C LYS A 349 -30.40 12.50 -20.44
N VAL A 350 -29.18 12.04 -20.70
CA VAL A 350 -27.95 12.82 -20.45
C VAL A 350 -27.87 14.03 -21.37
N VAL A 351 -28.20 13.89 -22.66
CA VAL A 351 -28.21 15.01 -23.61
C VAL A 351 -29.22 16.08 -23.16
N GLN A 352 -30.45 15.68 -22.81
CA GLN A 352 -31.45 16.60 -22.28
C GLN A 352 -30.99 17.28 -20.98
N GLY A 353 -30.31 16.54 -20.10
CA GLY A 353 -29.71 17.09 -18.89
C GLY A 353 -28.62 18.13 -19.17
N ARG A 354 -27.75 17.87 -20.15
CA ARG A 354 -26.69 18.79 -20.59
C ARG A 354 -27.25 20.08 -21.18
N GLU A 355 -28.27 19.99 -22.02
CA GLU A 355 -28.94 21.17 -22.59
C GLU A 355 -29.56 22.05 -21.50
N LYS A 356 -30.26 21.44 -20.53
CA LYS A 356 -30.82 22.15 -19.36
C LYS A 356 -29.73 22.80 -18.51
N TYR A 357 -28.63 22.09 -18.27
CA TYR A 357 -27.49 22.62 -17.53
C TYR A 357 -26.88 23.82 -18.26
N GLN A 358 -26.66 23.72 -19.58
CA GLN A 358 -26.09 24.80 -20.39
C GLN A 358 -26.98 26.05 -20.39
N GLN A 359 -28.31 25.88 -20.48
CA GLN A 359 -29.26 27.00 -20.40
C GLN A 359 -29.23 27.67 -19.03
N THR A 360 -29.16 26.87 -17.95
CA THR A 360 -29.15 27.38 -16.58
C THR A 360 -27.83 28.07 -16.25
N ALA A 361 -26.71 27.59 -16.78
CA ALA A 361 -25.38 28.16 -16.58
C ALA A 361 -25.21 29.57 -17.16
N GLN A 362 -26.09 29.99 -18.08
CA GLN A 362 -26.11 31.35 -18.63
C GLN A 362 -26.85 32.35 -17.71
N SER A 363 -27.56 31.88 -16.68
CA SER A 363 -28.23 32.73 -15.71
C SER A 363 -27.23 33.31 -14.70
N SER A 364 -27.33 34.61 -14.42
CA SER A 364 -26.46 35.31 -13.45
C SER A 364 -26.70 34.90 -11.99
N THR A 365 -27.81 34.25 -11.69
CA THR A 365 -28.16 33.79 -10.34
C THR A 365 -27.84 32.32 -10.09
N ALA A 366 -27.40 31.58 -11.11
CA ALA A 366 -27.13 30.16 -11.01
C ALA A 366 -25.69 29.89 -10.56
N VAL A 367 -25.51 28.92 -9.67
CA VAL A 367 -24.20 28.43 -9.24
C VAL A 367 -24.00 27.02 -9.79
N SER A 368 -22.88 26.80 -10.47
CA SER A 368 -22.51 25.49 -11.00
C SER A 368 -21.95 24.61 -9.88
N ALA A 369 -22.65 23.52 -9.56
CA ALA A 369 -22.14 22.53 -8.62
C ALA A 369 -21.11 21.63 -9.29
N MET A 370 -19.99 21.37 -8.62
CA MET A 370 -18.96 20.46 -9.11
C MET A 370 -19.22 19.03 -8.61
N PRO A 371 -19.19 18.01 -9.49
CA PRO A 371 -19.26 16.63 -9.05
C PRO A 371 -18.06 16.28 -8.17
N VAL A 372 -18.36 15.79 -6.97
CA VAL A 372 -17.38 15.21 -6.06
C VAL A 372 -17.22 13.73 -6.42
N PHE A 373 -15.98 13.29 -6.54
CA PHE A 373 -15.63 11.88 -6.73
C PHE A 373 -14.62 11.46 -5.67
N SER A 374 -14.57 10.16 -5.40
CA SER A 374 -13.62 9.59 -4.46
C SER A 374 -12.34 9.17 -5.18
N ILE A 375 -11.19 9.44 -4.55
CA ILE A 375 -9.87 9.02 -5.00
C ILE A 375 -9.31 8.17 -3.87
N ASN A 376 -8.90 6.94 -4.21
CA ASN A 376 -8.12 6.08 -3.34
C ASN A 376 -6.65 6.25 -3.73
N ASP A 377 -5.91 6.95 -2.88
CA ASP A 377 -4.51 7.25 -3.11
C ASP A 377 -3.60 6.64 -2.04
N LYS A 378 -2.43 6.16 -2.49
CA LYS A 378 -1.42 5.53 -1.65
C LYS A 378 -0.04 6.00 -2.09
N PHE A 379 0.71 6.57 -1.15
CA PHE A 379 2.08 7.03 -1.37
C PHE A 379 2.99 6.30 -0.38
N THR A 380 3.62 5.22 -0.83
CA THR A 380 4.41 4.32 0.02
C THR A 380 5.82 4.15 -0.50
N LEU A 381 6.79 4.16 0.41
CA LEU A 381 8.19 3.88 0.10
C LEU A 381 8.37 2.38 -0.15
N CYS A 382 8.97 2.01 -1.27
CA CYS A 382 9.31 0.63 -1.61
C CYS A 382 10.75 0.33 -1.15
N GLN A 383 10.91 -0.77 -0.41
CA GLN A 383 12.19 -1.16 0.16
C GLN A 383 13.22 -1.56 -0.90
N ASP A 384 12.78 -2.31 -1.91
CA ASP A 384 13.72 -2.94 -2.84
C ASP A 384 14.40 -1.96 -3.80
N ASP A 385 13.69 -0.90 -4.21
CA ASP A 385 14.15 0.03 -5.24
C ASP A 385 14.43 1.46 -4.70
N ALA A 386 14.23 1.67 -3.40
CA ALA A 386 14.37 2.96 -2.72
C ALA A 386 13.68 4.09 -3.51
N SER A 387 12.45 3.83 -3.95
CA SER A 387 11.55 4.77 -4.61
C SER A 387 10.16 4.74 -3.99
N TYR A 388 9.42 5.83 -4.10
CA TYR A 388 8.02 5.88 -3.69
C TYR A 388 7.12 5.37 -4.82
N SER A 389 6.19 4.46 -4.49
CA SER A 389 5.07 4.13 -5.36
C SER A 389 3.87 5.01 -5.00
N LEU A 390 3.48 5.88 -5.95
CA LEU A 390 2.24 6.64 -5.92
C LEU A 390 1.18 5.88 -6.73
N THR A 391 0.21 5.29 -6.03
CA THR A 391 -0.96 4.66 -6.64
C THR A 391 -2.15 5.61 -6.51
N LEU A 392 -2.84 5.87 -7.62
CA LEU A 392 -4.06 6.67 -7.69
C LEU A 392 -5.16 5.83 -8.34
N GLU A 393 -6.29 5.68 -7.64
CA GLU A 393 -7.43 4.92 -8.13
C GLU A 393 -8.72 5.75 -8.02
N VAL A 394 -9.49 5.79 -9.11
CA VAL A 394 -10.67 6.64 -9.27
C VAL A 394 -11.85 5.81 -9.75
N GLN A 395 -13.05 6.16 -9.29
CA GLN A 395 -14.31 5.49 -9.63
C GLN A 395 -14.65 5.45 -11.13
N THR A 396 -14.08 6.36 -11.91
CA THR A 396 -14.24 6.47 -13.35
C THR A 396 -12.88 6.60 -14.01
N ALA A 397 -12.77 6.18 -15.27
CA ALA A 397 -11.54 6.28 -16.03
C ALA A 397 -10.90 7.68 -15.95
N ILE A 398 -9.59 7.71 -15.73
CA ILE A 398 -8.79 8.93 -15.67
C ILE A 398 -8.64 9.48 -17.11
N ASP A 399 -8.81 10.78 -17.29
CA ASP A 399 -8.53 11.46 -18.56
C ASP A 399 -7.06 11.88 -18.61
N ASN A 400 -6.65 12.64 -17.60
CA ASN A 400 -5.27 13.06 -17.40
C ASN A 400 -4.95 13.23 -15.91
N LEU A 401 -3.66 13.07 -15.62
CA LEU A 401 -3.05 13.36 -14.34
C LEU A 401 -1.91 14.35 -14.56
N LEU A 402 -1.95 15.50 -13.90
CA LEU A 402 -0.83 16.44 -13.86
C LEU A 402 -0.09 16.31 -12.52
N LEU A 403 1.21 16.10 -12.58
CA LEU A 403 2.12 16.13 -11.44
C LEU A 403 2.88 17.45 -11.45
N GLN A 404 2.89 18.12 -10.31
CA GLN A 404 3.68 19.31 -10.05
C GLN A 404 4.52 19.07 -8.80
N SER A 405 5.80 19.43 -8.84
CA SER A 405 6.64 19.40 -7.64
C SER A 405 7.50 20.64 -7.48
N ASP A 406 7.69 21.02 -6.23
CA ASP A 406 8.63 22.04 -5.75
C ASP A 406 10.00 21.45 -5.33
N VAL A 407 10.23 20.14 -5.54
CA VAL A 407 11.49 19.43 -5.30
C VAL A 407 11.91 18.72 -6.59
N PRO A 408 13.22 18.62 -6.91
CA PRO A 408 13.67 17.76 -7.99
C PRO A 408 13.41 16.29 -7.64
N ILE A 409 12.73 15.62 -8.56
CA ILE A 409 12.24 14.26 -8.44
C ILE A 409 12.42 13.59 -9.79
N ASP A 410 12.86 12.33 -9.78
CA ASP A 410 12.86 11.51 -10.99
C ASP A 410 11.61 10.64 -11.02
N LEU A 411 10.93 10.62 -12.16
CA LEU A 411 9.85 9.67 -12.43
C LEU A 411 10.42 8.45 -13.15
N LEU A 412 10.12 7.26 -12.64
CA LEU A 412 10.54 6.01 -13.25
C LEU A 412 9.40 5.43 -14.08
N ASP A 413 9.75 4.88 -15.25
CA ASP A 413 8.80 4.18 -16.10
C ASP A 413 8.31 2.90 -15.41
N VAL A 414 7.01 2.64 -15.55
CA VAL A 414 6.34 1.46 -15.03
C VAL A 414 5.76 0.70 -16.21
N ASP A 415 6.22 -0.52 -16.48
CA ASP A 415 5.83 -1.29 -17.68
C ASP A 415 4.32 -1.55 -17.78
N LYS A 416 3.63 -1.63 -16.62
CA LYS A 416 2.17 -1.81 -16.56
C LYS A 416 1.39 -0.54 -16.93
N ASN A 417 2.05 0.61 -17.01
CA ASN A 417 1.40 1.90 -17.28
C ASN A 417 1.26 2.13 -18.79
N SER A 418 0.02 2.33 -19.24
CA SER A 418 -0.30 2.63 -20.65
C SER A 418 -0.48 4.13 -20.92
N ALA A 419 -0.27 4.99 -19.92
CA ALA A 419 -0.38 6.43 -20.08
C ALA A 419 0.81 7.00 -20.84
N VAL A 420 0.53 7.99 -21.69
CA VAL A 420 1.57 8.75 -22.39
C VAL A 420 2.04 9.89 -21.49
N VAL A 421 3.35 9.99 -21.31
CA VAL A 421 4.00 10.99 -20.45
C VAL A 421 4.47 12.17 -21.31
N SER A 422 4.20 13.39 -20.85
CA SER A 422 4.77 14.61 -21.42
C SER A 422 5.36 15.49 -20.32
N PHE A 423 6.65 15.78 -20.43
CA PHE A 423 7.37 16.70 -19.56
C PHE A 423 7.25 18.12 -20.10
N SER A 424 6.79 19.03 -19.26
CA SER A 424 6.74 20.46 -19.58
C SER A 424 8.02 21.14 -19.09
N GLU A 425 8.54 22.07 -19.87
CA GLU A 425 9.67 22.91 -19.45
C GLU A 425 9.31 23.68 -18.18
N CYS A 426 10.27 23.74 -17.26
CA CYS A 426 10.11 24.29 -15.93
C CYS A 426 11.07 25.47 -15.72
N ASP A 427 10.56 26.60 -15.25
CA ASP A 427 11.38 27.77 -14.88
C ASP A 427 11.98 27.58 -13.48
N SER A 428 13.09 26.83 -13.39
CA SER A 428 13.77 26.54 -12.11
C SER A 428 14.42 27.77 -11.44
N GLU A 429 14.56 28.89 -12.15
CA GLU A 429 15.22 30.11 -11.64
C GLU A 429 14.30 30.99 -10.78
N GLN A 430 12.99 30.75 -10.77
CA GLN A 430 12.07 31.52 -9.94
C GLN A 430 11.99 30.95 -8.51
N PRO A 431 11.92 31.80 -7.46
CA PRO A 431 11.86 31.36 -6.06
C PRO A 431 10.57 30.60 -5.66
N LYS A 432 9.62 30.47 -6.59
CA LYS A 432 8.42 29.62 -6.52
C LYS A 432 8.24 28.80 -7.81
N GLY A 433 9.35 28.50 -8.47
CA GLY A 433 9.37 27.67 -9.67
C GLY A 433 8.97 26.24 -9.36
N ASN A 434 8.40 25.58 -10.34
CA ASN A 434 8.22 24.14 -10.31
C ASN A 434 9.54 23.51 -10.72
N PHE A 435 10.00 22.49 -10.02
CA PHE A 435 11.13 21.66 -10.47
C PHE A 435 10.68 20.58 -11.43
N LEU A 436 9.41 20.17 -11.33
CA LEU A 436 8.83 19.14 -12.17
C LEU A 436 7.39 19.50 -12.54
N LEU A 437 7.07 19.42 -13.83
CA LEU A 437 5.72 19.50 -14.38
C LEU A 437 5.54 18.38 -15.42
N VAL A 438 4.69 17.42 -15.10
CA VAL A 438 4.49 16.24 -15.95
C VAL A 438 3.02 15.95 -16.11
N THR A 439 2.59 15.74 -17.34
CA THR A 439 1.22 15.31 -17.64
C THR A 439 1.23 13.86 -18.13
N TYR A 440 0.45 13.02 -17.45
CA TYR A 440 0.12 11.67 -17.86
C TYR A 440 -1.25 11.68 -18.51
N ARG A 441 -1.32 11.26 -19.78
CA ARG A 441 -2.59 11.12 -20.51
C ARG A 441 -2.96 9.66 -20.65
N CYS A 442 -4.05 9.26 -20.02
CA CYS A 442 -4.54 7.90 -20.09
C CYS A 442 -5.35 7.70 -21.38
N GLN A 443 -4.85 6.88 -22.30
CA GLN A 443 -5.55 6.58 -23.56
C GLN A 443 -6.66 5.54 -23.36
N ALA A 444 -6.37 4.49 -22.59
CA ALA A 444 -7.31 3.44 -22.24
C ALA A 444 -8.28 3.87 -21.12
N ASN A 445 -9.33 3.07 -20.87
CA ASN A 445 -10.23 3.24 -19.74
C ASN A 445 -9.56 2.77 -18.43
N THR A 446 -8.51 3.46 -18.01
CA THR A 446 -7.74 3.14 -16.80
C THR A 446 -8.37 3.84 -15.59
N THR A 447 -8.82 3.07 -14.62
CA THR A 447 -9.32 3.57 -13.32
C THR A 447 -8.21 3.71 -12.27
N ARG A 448 -7.17 2.88 -12.38
CA ARG A 448 -5.96 2.90 -11.54
C ARG A 448 -4.74 3.33 -12.36
N LEU A 449 -3.88 4.15 -11.74
CA LEU A 449 -2.59 4.58 -12.28
C LEU A 449 -1.53 4.46 -11.18
N GLU A 450 -0.40 3.85 -11.52
CA GLU A 450 0.73 3.67 -10.61
C GLU A 450 1.97 4.35 -11.19
N LEU A 451 2.65 5.12 -10.35
CA LEU A 451 3.80 5.94 -10.70
C LEU A 451 4.90 5.70 -9.68
N LYS A 452 6.13 5.58 -10.17
CA LYS A 452 7.31 5.51 -9.30
C LYS A 452 8.02 6.85 -9.26
N VAL A 453 8.26 7.32 -8.04
CA VAL A 453 8.75 8.65 -7.71
C VAL A 453 10.03 8.47 -6.91
N ARG A 454 11.16 8.92 -7.44
CA ARG A 454 12.45 8.88 -6.74
C ARG A 454 12.75 10.25 -6.14
N SER A 455 12.96 10.27 -4.83
CA SER A 455 13.38 11.46 -4.11
C SER A 455 14.88 11.45 -3.84
N ILE A 456 15.43 12.65 -3.62
CA ILE A 456 16.80 12.87 -3.18
C ILE A 456 16.77 13.24 -1.71
N GLU A 457 17.63 12.61 -0.91
CA GLU A 457 17.68 12.86 0.52
C GLU A 457 18.20 14.26 0.83
N GLY A 458 17.63 14.92 1.85
CA GLY A 458 17.94 16.31 2.19
C GLY A 458 17.12 17.35 1.44
N GLN A 459 16.51 16.98 0.30
CA GLN A 459 15.59 17.86 -0.44
C GLN A 459 14.14 17.50 -0.10
N TYR A 460 13.36 18.48 0.34
CA TYR A 460 12.02 18.27 0.89
C TYR A 460 11.03 19.34 0.43
N GLY A 461 9.76 18.94 0.33
CA GLY A 461 8.71 19.80 -0.22
C GLY A 461 7.42 19.01 -0.48
N THR A 462 6.65 19.48 -1.45
CA THR A 462 5.34 18.99 -1.85
C THR A 462 5.31 18.45 -3.28
N LEU A 463 4.73 17.27 -3.44
CA LEU A 463 4.32 16.71 -4.72
C LEU A 463 2.80 16.84 -4.84
N GLN A 464 2.33 17.57 -5.83
CA GLN A 464 0.91 17.77 -6.10
C GLN A 464 0.48 16.93 -7.30
N ALA A 465 -0.61 16.20 -7.13
CA ALA A 465 -1.24 15.40 -8.17
C ALA A 465 -2.63 15.98 -8.46
N TYR A 466 -2.85 16.41 -9.70
CA TYR A 466 -4.12 16.95 -10.19
C TYR A 466 -4.81 15.89 -11.04
N ILE A 467 -5.87 15.29 -10.50
CA ILE A 467 -6.56 14.15 -11.09
C ILE A 467 -7.82 14.63 -11.81
N THR A 468 -7.89 14.41 -13.12
CA THR A 468 -9.07 14.73 -13.93
C THR A 468 -9.70 13.44 -14.46
N PRO A 469 -10.87 13.01 -13.96
CA PRO A 469 -11.60 11.88 -14.50
C PRO A 469 -12.37 12.23 -15.78
N ARG A 470 -12.78 11.21 -16.53
CA ARG A 470 -13.69 11.31 -17.69
C ARG A 470 -15.14 11.51 -17.25
N LEU A 471 -15.39 12.54 -16.44
CA LEU A 471 -16.72 12.95 -15.97
C LEU A 471 -17.19 14.24 -16.67
N GLN A 472 -18.50 14.45 -16.68
CA GLN A 472 -19.12 15.70 -17.15
C GLN A 472 -20.07 16.24 -16.07
N PRO A 473 -19.91 17.50 -15.62
CA PRO A 473 -18.88 18.46 -16.02
C PRO A 473 -17.47 18.02 -15.61
N LYS A 474 -16.45 18.46 -16.35
CA LYS A 474 -15.05 18.14 -16.04
C LYS A 474 -14.67 18.81 -14.73
N THR A 475 -14.12 18.03 -13.80
CA THR A 475 -13.60 18.51 -12.54
C THR A 475 -12.20 17.97 -12.33
N CYS A 476 -11.41 18.70 -11.56
CA CYS A 476 -10.09 18.28 -11.15
C CYS A 476 -10.04 18.34 -9.62
N GLN A 477 -9.51 17.30 -9.00
CA GLN A 477 -9.18 17.30 -7.58
C GLN A 477 -7.66 17.25 -7.42
N VAL A 478 -7.14 18.07 -6.51
CA VAL A 478 -5.73 18.08 -6.16
C VAL A 478 -5.48 17.23 -4.91
N ARG A 479 -4.43 16.41 -4.95
CA ARG A 479 -3.87 15.68 -3.82
C ARG A 479 -2.45 16.16 -3.58
N GLN A 480 -2.08 16.34 -2.31
CA GLN A 480 -0.78 16.85 -1.91
C GLN A 480 -0.06 15.78 -1.08
N TYR A 481 1.14 15.40 -1.52
CA TYR A 481 2.03 14.46 -0.85
C TYR A 481 3.26 15.20 -0.36
N LEU A 482 3.70 14.91 0.87
CA LEU A 482 4.86 15.53 1.47
C LEU A 482 6.08 14.63 1.26
N ILE A 483 7.11 15.18 0.60
CA ILE A 483 8.43 14.55 0.53
C ILE A 483 9.23 15.04 1.72
N LYS A 484 9.55 14.08 2.59
CA LYS A 484 10.25 14.35 3.86
C LYS A 484 11.75 14.55 3.62
N PRO A 485 12.45 15.34 4.45
CA PRO A 485 13.91 15.51 4.37
C PRO A 485 14.67 14.18 4.38
N LEU A 486 14.31 13.28 5.30
CA LEU A 486 14.85 11.92 5.37
C LEU A 486 13.86 10.94 4.73
N SER A 487 13.49 11.20 3.48
CA SER A 487 12.47 10.45 2.75
C SER A 487 12.80 8.96 2.58
N LEU A 488 14.07 8.60 2.50
CA LEU A 488 14.52 7.21 2.27
C LEU A 488 14.64 6.37 3.55
N HIS A 489 14.38 6.96 4.71
CA HIS A 489 14.38 6.23 5.97
C HIS A 489 13.06 5.51 6.15
N GLN A 490 13.11 4.24 6.48
CA GLN A 490 11.95 3.50 6.95
C GLN A 490 12.13 3.18 8.41
N ARG A 491 11.05 3.21 9.19
CA ARG A 491 11.16 2.92 10.60
C ARG A 491 11.48 1.42 10.77
N THR A 492 12.20 1.05 11.83
CA THR A 492 12.56 -0.32 12.19
C THR A 492 12.40 -0.52 13.70
N HIS A 493 12.63 -1.74 14.20
CA HIS A 493 12.45 -2.07 15.62
C HIS A 493 13.75 -2.24 16.39
N THR A 494 14.80 -2.64 15.70
CA THR A 494 16.10 -2.92 16.28
C THR A 494 17.19 -2.33 15.39
N ILE A 495 18.24 -1.86 16.05
CA ILE A 495 19.46 -1.36 15.40
C ILE A 495 20.64 -2.17 15.90
N GLU A 496 21.70 -2.19 15.10
CA GLU A 496 22.97 -2.80 15.47
C GLU A 496 23.77 -1.77 16.27
N GLN A 497 24.06 -2.09 17.53
CA GLN A 497 24.72 -1.15 18.45
C GLN A 497 26.23 -1.04 18.20
N ASP A 498 26.85 -2.01 17.52
CA ASP A 498 28.29 -2.06 17.29
C ASP A 498 28.77 -1.16 16.12
N ARG A 499 27.86 -0.44 15.45
CA ARG A 499 28.23 0.45 14.34
C ARG A 499 28.84 1.77 14.84
N PRO A 500 29.75 2.40 14.06
CA PRO A 500 30.32 3.70 14.41
C PRO A 500 29.26 4.81 14.29
N MET A 501 28.56 5.11 15.38
CA MET A 501 27.49 6.10 15.41
C MET A 501 28.04 7.53 15.61
N ASN A 502 27.55 8.46 14.79
CA ASN A 502 27.65 9.91 15.01
C ASN A 502 26.45 10.37 15.82
N THR A 503 26.64 11.28 16.77
CA THR A 503 25.58 11.77 17.66
C THR A 503 25.33 13.26 17.44
N LEU A 504 24.06 13.64 17.31
CA LEU A 504 23.58 15.03 17.32
C LEU A 504 22.68 15.22 18.54
N SER A 505 23.03 16.17 19.40
CA SER A 505 22.26 16.50 20.59
C SER A 505 21.73 17.93 20.51
N LEU A 506 20.44 18.07 20.70
CA LEU A 506 19.69 19.33 20.73
C LEU A 506 19.20 19.57 22.15
N VAL A 507 19.57 20.70 22.74
CA VAL A 507 19.09 21.11 24.06
C VAL A 507 18.44 22.48 23.93
N GLY A 508 17.24 22.66 24.48
CA GLY A 508 16.56 23.95 24.37
C GLY A 508 15.22 24.01 25.08
N GLN A 509 14.57 25.17 24.96
CA GLN A 509 13.26 25.42 25.56
C GLN A 509 12.14 25.07 24.58
N PHE A 510 11.94 23.78 24.32
CA PHE A 510 10.82 23.27 23.53
C PHE A 510 10.01 22.24 24.31
N SER A 511 8.71 22.21 24.06
CA SER A 511 7.80 21.20 24.58
C SER A 511 7.98 19.87 23.85
N PHE A 512 7.54 18.80 24.48
CA PHE A 512 7.54 17.46 23.88
C PHE A 512 6.75 17.40 22.56
N ALA A 513 5.63 18.12 22.48
CA ALA A 513 4.83 18.19 21.25
C ALA A 513 5.55 18.92 20.10
N GLU A 514 6.37 19.92 20.42
CA GLU A 514 7.12 20.67 19.40
C GLU A 514 8.22 19.83 18.77
N ILE A 515 9.08 19.19 19.57
CA ILE A 515 10.12 18.30 19.05
C ILE A 515 9.51 17.13 18.27
N HIS A 516 8.40 16.56 18.76
CA HIS A 516 7.70 15.52 18.03
C HIS A 516 7.18 16.02 16.67
N SER A 517 6.65 17.25 16.59
CA SER A 517 6.23 17.84 15.31
C SER A 517 7.39 18.08 14.35
N TRP A 518 8.58 18.38 14.85
CA TRP A 518 9.79 18.51 14.04
C TRP A 518 10.28 17.15 13.53
N VAL A 519 10.26 16.12 14.38
CA VAL A 519 10.59 14.74 14.01
C VAL A 519 9.60 14.21 12.96
N LEU A 520 8.30 14.42 13.14
CA LEU A 520 7.24 14.09 12.18
C LEU A 520 7.42 14.82 10.83
N PHE A 521 7.97 16.03 10.85
CA PHE A 521 8.31 16.75 9.62
C PHE A 521 9.52 16.14 8.90
N CYS A 522 10.52 15.68 9.66
CA CYS A 522 11.78 15.17 9.11
C CYS A 522 11.71 13.73 8.59
N LEU A 523 10.96 12.87 9.29
CA LEU A 523 10.96 11.42 9.10
C LEU A 523 9.56 10.91 8.68
N PRO A 524 9.51 9.89 7.82
CA PRO A 524 8.26 9.20 7.50
C PRO A 524 7.85 8.25 8.65
N GLU A 525 6.61 7.75 8.61
CA GLU A 525 6.09 6.71 9.53
C GLU A 525 6.15 7.07 11.04
N VAL A 526 6.21 8.37 11.34
CA VAL A 526 6.02 8.91 12.68
C VAL A 526 4.51 9.16 12.90
N PRO A 527 3.91 8.75 14.03
CA PRO A 527 2.52 9.06 14.34
C PRO A 527 2.25 10.57 14.35
N GLU A 528 1.10 11.01 13.83
CA GLU A 528 0.74 12.44 13.86
C GLU A 528 0.43 12.94 15.28
N LYS A 529 -0.16 12.07 16.10
CA LYS A 529 -0.47 12.37 17.49
C LYS A 529 0.76 12.07 18.35
N THR A 530 1.13 13.03 19.19
CA THR A 530 2.18 12.89 20.20
C THR A 530 1.88 11.69 21.10
N PRO A 531 2.75 10.66 21.13
CA PRO A 531 2.47 9.49 21.94
C PRO A 531 2.49 9.83 23.43
N ALA A 532 1.69 9.11 24.22
CA ALA A 532 1.53 9.40 25.64
C ALA A 532 2.79 9.02 26.42
N GLY A 533 3.62 9.99 26.80
CA GLY A 533 4.86 9.78 27.55
C GLY A 533 5.73 11.03 27.64
N GLU A 534 6.81 10.96 28.43
CA GLU A 534 7.79 12.06 28.57
C GLU A 534 9.03 11.88 27.67
N ASN A 535 9.32 10.64 27.24
CA ASN A 535 10.45 10.27 26.39
C ASN A 535 10.04 9.19 25.38
N ILE A 536 10.57 9.27 24.16
CA ILE A 536 10.33 8.34 23.06
C ILE A 536 11.63 8.07 22.31
N THR A 537 11.78 6.82 21.89
CA THR A 537 12.85 6.39 20.97
C THR A 537 12.24 5.75 19.74
N PHE A 538 12.68 6.19 18.56
CA PHE A 538 12.37 5.57 17.29
C PHE A 538 13.65 5.12 16.60
N TYR A 539 13.57 3.97 15.93
CA TYR A 539 14.64 3.43 15.11
C TYR A 539 14.24 3.49 13.65
N PHE A 540 15.20 3.81 12.79
CA PHE A 540 15.02 3.88 11.35
C PHE A 540 16.22 3.25 10.64
N GLN A 541 15.98 2.78 9.43
CA GLN A 541 16.99 2.27 8.51
C GLN A 541 16.81 2.93 7.15
N ASN A 542 17.90 3.40 6.56
CA ASN A 542 17.91 3.91 5.21
C ASN A 542 17.75 2.76 4.22
N THR A 543 16.75 2.89 3.37
CA THR A 543 16.35 1.86 2.41
C THR A 543 17.42 1.63 1.33
N PHE A 544 18.17 2.67 0.96
CA PHE A 544 19.13 2.60 -0.14
C PHE A 544 20.51 2.08 0.30
N LEU A 545 21.05 2.64 1.38
CA LEU A 545 22.39 2.33 1.90
C LEU A 545 22.40 1.27 3.01
N GLY A 546 21.29 1.08 3.72
CA GLY A 546 21.22 0.21 4.89
C GLY A 546 21.78 0.83 6.18
N THR A 547 22.08 2.13 6.16
CA THR A 547 22.51 2.93 7.33
C THR A 547 21.37 3.04 8.36
N GLN A 548 21.70 3.25 9.63
CA GLN A 548 20.74 3.27 10.74
C GLN A 548 20.65 4.65 11.38
N LEU A 549 19.47 4.97 11.92
CA LEU A 549 19.19 6.20 12.66
C LEU A 549 18.36 5.88 13.91
N GLU A 550 18.89 6.23 15.07
CA GLU A 550 18.18 6.28 16.34
C GLU A 550 17.76 7.72 16.63
N ALA A 551 16.47 7.94 16.91
CA ALA A 551 15.94 9.23 17.32
C ALA A 551 15.31 9.10 18.71
N THR A 552 16.01 9.56 19.74
CA THR A 552 15.55 9.57 21.13
C THR A 552 15.30 11.00 21.58
N TYR A 553 14.09 11.34 22.02
CA TYR A 553 13.76 12.72 22.40
C TYR A 553 12.73 12.81 23.51
N CYS A 554 12.88 13.85 24.32
CA CYS A 554 12.03 14.18 25.45
C CYS A 554 11.74 15.70 25.49
N LYS A 555 11.12 16.18 26.56
CA LYS A 555 10.89 17.62 26.73
C LYS A 555 12.23 18.36 26.93
N GLY A 556 12.59 19.21 25.98
CA GLY A 556 13.75 20.10 26.04
C GLY A 556 15.07 19.46 25.58
N GLU A 557 15.10 18.15 25.29
CA GLU A 557 16.28 17.46 24.81
C GLU A 557 15.94 16.49 23.66
N GLY A 558 16.83 16.37 22.68
CA GLY A 558 16.72 15.40 21.58
C GLY A 558 18.09 14.91 21.15
N HIS A 559 18.24 13.59 21.07
CA HIS A 559 19.45 12.89 20.69
C HIS A 559 19.19 12.04 19.44
N PHE A 560 19.95 12.31 18.39
CA PHE A 560 19.89 11.60 17.12
C PHE A 560 21.22 10.92 16.86
N LYS A 561 21.24 9.60 16.72
CA LYS A 561 22.45 8.84 16.44
C LYS A 561 22.36 8.15 15.10
N SER A 562 23.37 8.27 14.25
CA SER A 562 23.39 7.60 12.95
C SER A 562 24.80 7.21 12.53
N ASP A 563 24.94 6.06 11.88
CA ASP A 563 26.17 5.62 11.24
C ASP A 563 26.49 6.43 9.96
N ASN A 564 25.57 7.27 9.48
CA ASN A 564 25.77 8.17 8.34
C ASN A 564 25.84 9.65 8.76
N ILE A 565 26.95 10.31 8.44
CA ILE A 565 27.17 11.73 8.75
C ILE A 565 26.25 12.67 7.95
N SER A 566 25.86 12.30 6.73
CA SER A 566 24.94 13.12 5.92
C SER A 566 23.54 13.18 6.53
N THR A 567 23.06 12.06 7.09
CA THR A 567 21.78 12.03 7.83
C THR A 567 21.80 13.01 9.00
N ILE A 568 22.90 13.08 9.75
CA ILE A 568 23.09 14.05 10.84
C ILE A 568 23.18 15.49 10.33
N SER A 569 23.88 15.74 9.22
CA SER A 569 23.95 17.07 8.57
C SER A 569 22.56 17.57 8.18
N ILE A 570 21.76 16.72 7.54
CA ILE A 570 20.38 17.04 7.13
C ILE A 570 19.51 17.34 8.35
N LEU A 571 19.55 16.49 9.38
CA LEU A 571 18.78 16.73 10.61
C LEU A 571 19.17 18.04 11.28
N LYS A 572 20.47 18.32 11.41
CA LYS A 572 20.96 19.58 11.98
C LYS A 572 20.39 20.78 11.22
N ASP A 573 20.50 20.79 9.89
CA ASP A 573 20.06 21.92 9.08
C ASP A 573 18.53 22.13 9.14
N VAL A 574 17.75 21.04 9.06
CA VAL A 574 16.28 21.11 9.07
C VAL A 574 15.74 21.48 10.45
N LEU A 575 16.25 20.85 11.51
CA LEU A 575 15.79 21.12 12.88
C LEU A 575 16.18 22.54 13.32
N SER A 576 17.35 23.05 12.90
CA SER A 576 17.74 24.45 13.11
C SER A 576 16.77 25.42 12.41
N LYS A 577 16.36 25.11 11.18
CA LYS A 577 15.37 25.91 10.44
C LYS A 577 14.00 25.91 11.13
N GLU A 578 13.51 24.75 11.56
CA GLU A 578 12.22 24.62 12.25
C GLU A 578 12.20 25.34 13.61
N ALA A 579 13.30 25.25 14.37
CA ALA A 579 13.46 26.00 15.60
C ALA A 579 13.47 27.52 15.37
N THR A 580 14.20 27.98 14.34
CA THR A 580 14.26 29.40 13.99
C THR A 580 12.88 29.94 13.57
N LYS A 581 12.10 29.16 12.81
CA LYS A 581 10.71 29.52 12.44
C LYS A 581 9.82 29.76 13.66
N ARG A 582 10.02 28.98 14.73
CA ARG A 582 9.26 29.10 15.99
C ARG A 582 9.92 30.02 17.02
N LYS A 583 11.07 30.63 16.69
CA LYS A 583 11.89 31.48 17.58
C LYS A 583 12.38 30.75 18.84
N ASN A 584 12.62 29.44 18.72
CA ASN A 584 13.21 28.65 19.78
C ASN A 584 14.74 28.69 19.65
N ASN A 585 15.41 29.12 20.73
CA ASN A 585 16.86 29.06 20.81
C ASN A 585 17.28 27.62 21.17
N LEU A 586 18.00 26.97 20.25
CA LEU A 586 18.57 25.64 20.45
C LEU A 586 20.07 25.73 20.66
N ASP A 587 20.57 24.98 21.62
CA ASP A 587 21.97 24.60 21.72
C ASP A 587 22.17 23.27 20.99
N ILE A 588 23.09 23.24 20.03
CA ILE A 588 23.32 22.11 19.13
C ILE A 588 24.75 21.64 19.32
N SER A 589 24.91 20.44 19.85
CA SER A 589 26.19 19.76 19.96
C SER A 589 26.21 18.51 19.09
N TYR A 590 27.39 18.16 18.57
CA TYR A 590 27.58 16.97 17.75
C TYR A 590 28.88 16.28 18.12
N ASP A 591 28.88 14.96 18.05
CA ASP A 591 30.03 14.08 18.26
C ASP A 591 30.14 13.16 17.04
N ILE A 592 31.29 13.20 16.38
CA ILE A 592 31.50 12.55 15.09
C ILE A 592 32.57 11.49 15.26
N ASN A 593 32.21 10.27 14.89
CA ASN A 593 33.14 9.16 14.84
C ASN A 593 33.86 9.17 13.48
N ASP A 594 35.18 9.34 13.48
CA ASP A 594 36.00 9.37 12.26
C ASP A 594 35.91 8.06 11.45
N ASP A 595 35.62 6.93 12.11
CA ASP A 595 35.47 5.62 11.45
C ASP A 595 34.12 5.48 10.70
N SER A 596 33.14 6.34 10.99
CA SER A 596 31.81 6.26 10.37
C SER A 596 31.85 6.46 8.86
N VAL A 597 32.69 7.39 8.39
CA VAL A 597 32.85 7.65 6.94
C VAL A 597 33.49 6.45 6.25
N GLY A 598 34.49 5.83 6.87
CA GLY A 598 35.09 4.61 6.33
C GLY A 598 34.08 3.46 6.26
N HIS A 599 33.21 3.34 7.27
CA HIS A 599 32.14 2.36 7.29
C HIS A 599 31.09 2.60 6.18
N THR A 600 30.62 3.84 5.97
CA THR A 600 29.65 4.15 4.91
C THR A 600 30.23 3.96 3.51
N LEU A 601 31.49 4.34 3.27
CA LEU A 601 32.16 4.08 2.00
C LEU A 601 32.27 2.58 1.70
N LYS A 602 32.56 1.75 2.72
CA LYS A 602 32.56 0.29 2.59
C LYS A 602 31.18 -0.29 2.28
N MET A 603 30.09 0.33 2.78
CA MET A 603 28.73 -0.07 2.42
C MET A 603 28.33 0.33 1.00
N ILE A 604 28.84 1.47 0.50
CA ILE A 604 28.59 1.96 -0.86
C ILE A 604 29.38 1.14 -1.90
N HIS A 605 30.59 0.69 -1.55
CA HIS A 605 31.53 0.03 -2.46
C HIS A 605 30.94 -1.13 -3.28
N PRO A 606 30.28 -2.14 -2.69
CA PRO A 606 29.72 -3.26 -3.46
C PRO A 606 28.68 -2.82 -4.50
N LYS A 607 27.88 -1.78 -4.17
CA LYS A 607 26.87 -1.25 -5.09
C LYS A 607 27.54 -0.55 -6.27
N LEU A 608 28.58 0.24 -6.01
CA LEU A 608 29.29 0.98 -7.05
C LEU A 608 30.09 0.04 -7.96
N GLU A 609 30.81 -0.92 -7.37
CA GLU A 609 31.54 -1.96 -8.13
C GLU A 609 30.60 -2.76 -9.04
N TYR A 610 29.44 -3.18 -8.54
CA TYR A 610 28.44 -3.88 -9.35
C TYR A 610 27.98 -3.05 -10.56
N GLN A 611 27.70 -1.75 -10.38
CA GLN A 611 27.28 -0.88 -11.48
C GLN A 611 28.40 -0.68 -12.51
N LEU A 612 29.67 -0.55 -12.08
CA LEU A 612 30.81 -0.42 -13.01
C LEU A 612 31.07 -1.73 -13.77
N LEU A 613 30.95 -2.88 -13.10
CA LEU A 613 31.06 -4.19 -13.74
C LEU A 613 29.94 -4.43 -14.74
N LEU A 614 28.71 -4.00 -14.44
CA LEU A 614 27.56 -4.10 -15.34
C LEU A 614 27.84 -3.36 -16.66
N ALA A 615 28.36 -2.13 -16.61
CA ALA A 615 28.74 -1.40 -17.81
C ALA A 615 29.80 -2.14 -18.65
N LYS A 616 30.84 -2.68 -17.99
CA LYS A 616 31.89 -3.45 -18.68
C LYS A 616 31.33 -4.71 -19.35
N LYS A 617 30.44 -5.45 -18.66
CA LYS A 617 29.79 -6.65 -19.22
C LYS A 617 28.95 -6.30 -20.45
N VAL A 618 28.15 -5.24 -20.38
CA VAL A 618 27.26 -4.82 -21.47
C VAL A 618 28.03 -4.38 -22.71
N GLN A 619 29.16 -3.69 -22.54
CA GLN A 619 30.06 -3.34 -23.65
C GLN A 619 30.56 -4.57 -24.44
N LEU A 620 30.65 -5.74 -23.81
CA LEU A 620 31.09 -6.98 -24.45
C LEU A 620 29.95 -7.74 -25.13
N ILE A 621 28.68 -7.51 -24.76
CA ILE A 621 27.54 -8.31 -25.22
C ILE A 621 27.43 -8.30 -26.76
N ASP A 622 27.53 -7.14 -27.38
CA ASP A 622 27.36 -7.02 -28.83
C ASP A 622 28.46 -7.77 -29.60
N ALA A 623 29.73 -7.60 -29.18
CA ALA A 623 30.85 -8.33 -29.76
C ALA A 623 30.75 -9.85 -29.56
N LEU A 624 30.30 -10.30 -28.38
CA LEU A 624 30.09 -11.72 -28.09
C LEU A 624 28.94 -12.31 -28.91
N LYS A 625 27.85 -11.55 -29.12
CA LYS A 625 26.72 -11.97 -29.97
C LYS A 625 27.14 -12.08 -31.43
N GLU A 626 27.93 -11.12 -31.94
CA GLU A 626 28.49 -11.20 -33.29
C GLU A 626 29.33 -12.47 -33.46
N LEU A 627 30.24 -12.74 -32.52
CA LEU A 627 31.06 -13.96 -32.53
C LEU A 627 30.23 -15.25 -32.50
N GLN A 628 29.18 -15.30 -31.67
CA GLN A 628 28.27 -16.45 -31.61
C GLN A 628 27.53 -16.68 -32.93
N VAL A 629 27.10 -15.60 -33.60
CA VAL A 629 26.43 -15.67 -34.90
C VAL A 629 27.38 -16.15 -35.99
N HIS A 630 28.64 -15.71 -35.96
CA HIS A 630 29.65 -16.13 -36.94
C HIS A 630 30.07 -17.60 -36.80
N GLU A 631 30.28 -18.09 -35.58
CA GLU A 631 30.77 -19.45 -35.33
C GLU A 631 29.65 -20.49 -35.11
N GLY A 632 28.40 -20.04 -34.92
CA GLY A 632 27.22 -20.90 -34.79
C GLY A 632 27.10 -21.62 -33.44
N ASN A 633 28.07 -21.45 -32.54
CA ASN A 633 28.07 -22.01 -31.18
C ASN A 633 28.92 -21.13 -30.25
N ALA A 634 28.69 -21.15 -28.93
CA ALA A 634 29.46 -20.41 -27.91
C ALA A 634 30.52 -21.29 -27.21
N ASP A 635 30.78 -22.50 -27.72
CA ASP A 635 31.64 -23.47 -27.03
C ASP A 635 33.13 -23.08 -26.94
N PHE A 636 33.59 -22.24 -27.87
CA PHE A 636 34.97 -21.73 -27.91
C PHE A 636 35.22 -20.59 -26.91
N LEU A 637 34.16 -19.96 -26.39
CA LEU A 637 34.25 -18.88 -25.42
C LEU A 637 34.53 -19.42 -24.02
N ILE A 638 35.32 -18.66 -23.26
CA ILE A 638 35.53 -18.92 -21.84
C ILE A 638 34.19 -18.89 -21.08
N PRO A 639 34.04 -19.67 -19.99
CA PRO A 639 32.78 -19.77 -19.24
C PRO A 639 32.23 -18.41 -18.77
N GLU A 640 33.10 -17.45 -18.44
CA GLU A 640 32.70 -16.11 -18.03
C GLU A 640 31.94 -15.35 -19.14
N TYR A 641 32.44 -15.39 -20.37
CA TYR A 641 31.77 -14.75 -21.52
C TYR A 641 30.51 -15.51 -21.95
N ARG A 642 30.49 -16.83 -21.75
CA ARG A 642 29.27 -17.62 -21.95
C ARG A 642 28.17 -17.21 -20.98
N ASN A 643 28.49 -17.05 -19.70
CA ASN A 643 27.53 -16.56 -18.71
C ASN A 643 27.00 -15.16 -19.08
N ILE A 644 27.85 -14.26 -19.58
CA ILE A 644 27.41 -12.92 -20.05
C ILE A 644 26.45 -13.04 -21.25
N LEU A 645 26.69 -13.97 -22.18
CA LEU A 645 25.80 -14.23 -23.30
C LEU A 645 24.44 -14.80 -22.85
N ASP A 646 24.48 -15.78 -21.97
CA ASP A 646 23.29 -16.44 -21.42
C ASP A 646 22.41 -15.43 -20.64
N GLU A 647 23.03 -14.53 -19.88
CA GLU A 647 22.35 -13.46 -19.11
C GLU A 647 22.16 -12.16 -19.91
N SER A 648 22.47 -12.12 -21.21
CA SER A 648 22.56 -10.87 -21.96
C SER A 648 21.27 -10.05 -21.97
N ALA A 649 20.10 -10.70 -22.00
CA ALA A 649 18.81 -10.02 -21.96
C ALA A 649 18.60 -9.29 -20.61
N TYR A 650 18.90 -9.95 -19.50
CA TYR A 650 18.79 -9.39 -18.15
C TYR A 650 19.78 -8.22 -17.94
N LEU A 651 21.03 -8.39 -18.36
CA LEU A 651 22.06 -7.35 -18.24
C LEU A 651 21.69 -6.09 -19.03
N LEU A 652 21.12 -6.23 -20.23
CA LEU A 652 20.66 -5.10 -21.04
C LEU A 652 19.48 -4.37 -20.40
N GLU A 653 18.56 -5.08 -19.74
CA GLU A 653 17.44 -4.44 -19.01
C GLU A 653 17.93 -3.66 -17.78
N GLU A 654 18.85 -4.23 -17.00
CA GLU A 654 19.44 -3.54 -15.85
C GLU A 654 20.30 -2.34 -16.27
N TYR A 655 21.02 -2.46 -17.39
CA TYR A 655 21.83 -1.35 -17.93
C TYR A 655 21.02 -0.11 -18.27
N LYS A 656 19.75 -0.25 -18.69
CA LYS A 656 18.85 0.90 -18.90
C LYS A 656 18.65 1.74 -17.65
N LYS A 657 18.72 1.13 -16.46
CA LYS A 657 18.55 1.79 -15.15
C LYS A 657 19.88 2.26 -14.55
N GLN A 658 20.99 1.70 -15.00
CA GLN A 658 22.33 1.90 -14.45
C GLN A 658 22.77 3.37 -14.37
N PRO A 659 22.59 4.23 -15.40
CA PRO A 659 23.02 5.63 -15.34
C PRO A 659 22.44 6.38 -14.14
N ALA A 660 21.14 6.19 -13.88
CA ALA A 660 20.45 6.87 -12.80
C ALA A 660 20.87 6.33 -11.41
N HIS A 661 21.21 5.04 -11.31
CA HIS A 661 21.78 4.48 -10.08
C HIS A 661 23.19 5.01 -9.80
N LEU A 662 24.01 5.14 -10.84
CA LEU A 662 25.39 5.62 -10.73
C LEU A 662 25.44 7.11 -10.37
N GLU A 663 24.64 7.95 -11.04
CA GLU A 663 24.49 9.36 -10.70
C GLU A 663 24.05 9.56 -9.24
N ARG A 664 23.10 8.75 -8.77
CA ARG A 664 22.66 8.76 -7.37
C ARG A 664 23.78 8.39 -6.39
N LEU A 665 24.57 7.36 -6.69
CA LEU A 665 25.71 6.97 -5.85
C LEU A 665 26.78 8.07 -5.82
N TYR A 666 27.07 8.69 -6.95
CA TYR A 666 28.03 9.80 -7.05
C TYR A 666 27.55 11.02 -6.26
N GLY A 667 26.26 11.35 -6.36
CA GLY A 667 25.63 12.39 -5.55
C GLY A 667 25.78 12.12 -4.05
N MET A 668 25.47 10.89 -3.61
CA MET A 668 25.60 10.52 -2.18
C MET A 668 27.04 10.58 -1.68
N ILE A 669 28.03 10.13 -2.46
CA ILE A 669 29.44 10.22 -2.07
C ILE A 669 29.88 11.68 -2.02
N THR A 670 29.42 12.50 -2.96
CA THR A 670 29.73 13.94 -3.00
C THR A 670 29.14 14.66 -1.78
N ASP A 671 27.89 14.38 -1.42
CA ASP A 671 27.25 14.95 -0.24
C ASP A 671 27.94 14.48 1.05
N LEU A 672 28.28 13.20 1.15
CA LEU A 672 29.05 12.63 2.25
C LEU A 672 30.40 13.34 2.44
N PHE A 673 31.10 13.61 1.34
CA PHE A 673 32.36 14.36 1.34
C PHE A 673 32.16 15.78 1.85
N ILE A 674 31.19 16.51 1.28
CA ILE A 674 30.89 17.89 1.68
C ILE A 674 30.52 17.97 3.17
N ASP A 675 29.68 17.04 3.65
CA ASP A 675 29.20 17.02 5.03
C ASP A 675 30.32 16.73 6.04
N LYS A 676 31.20 15.77 5.73
CA LYS A 676 32.38 15.47 6.57
C LYS A 676 33.20 16.72 6.84
N PHE A 677 33.54 17.47 5.80
CA PHE A 677 34.34 18.69 5.94
C PHE A 677 33.56 19.87 6.51
N LYS A 678 32.25 19.95 6.24
CA LYS A 678 31.34 20.95 6.83
C LYS A 678 31.35 20.86 8.37
N PHE A 679 31.34 19.66 8.94
CA PHE A 679 31.45 19.49 10.39
C PHE A 679 32.85 19.81 10.95
N LYS A 680 33.91 19.67 10.14
CA LYS A 680 35.26 20.16 10.48
C LYS A 680 35.42 21.68 10.28
N GLY A 681 34.37 22.38 9.84
CA GLY A 681 34.38 23.83 9.58
C GLY A 681 35.09 24.23 8.28
N GLN A 682 35.32 23.29 7.35
CA GLN A 682 36.00 23.52 6.09
C GLN A 682 35.02 23.48 4.91
N ASN A 683 35.25 24.33 3.90
CA ASN A 683 34.46 24.35 2.67
C ASN A 683 35.27 23.73 1.52
N VAL A 684 34.85 22.56 1.07
CA VAL A 684 35.57 21.75 0.07
C VAL A 684 34.86 21.69 -1.29
N LYS A 685 33.90 22.59 -1.55
CA LYS A 685 33.14 22.59 -2.82
C LYS A 685 34.02 22.69 -4.08
N THR A 686 35.19 23.31 -3.98
CA THR A 686 36.15 23.42 -5.08
C THR A 686 36.84 22.10 -5.42
N LYS A 687 36.88 21.13 -4.48
CA LYS A 687 37.51 19.82 -4.66
C LYS A 687 36.54 18.76 -5.22
N VAL A 688 35.26 19.11 -5.41
CA VAL A 688 34.24 18.17 -5.93
C VAL A 688 34.58 17.68 -7.33
N SER A 689 35.13 18.53 -8.20
CA SER A 689 35.55 18.11 -9.54
C SER A 689 36.66 17.05 -9.50
N LEU A 690 37.61 17.16 -8.56
CA LEU A 690 38.67 16.17 -8.36
C LEU A 690 38.11 14.85 -7.80
N LEU A 691 37.10 14.92 -6.93
CA LEU A 691 36.41 13.73 -6.43
C LEU A 691 35.72 12.97 -7.56
N LEU A 692 35.07 13.68 -8.50
CA LEU A 692 34.44 13.05 -9.66
C LEU A 692 35.47 12.33 -10.55
N GLU A 693 36.66 12.90 -10.76
CA GLU A 693 37.75 12.23 -11.48
C GLU A 693 38.24 10.94 -10.78
N VAL A 694 38.26 10.93 -9.45
CA VAL A 694 38.59 9.74 -8.64
C VAL A 694 37.48 8.69 -8.74
N LEU A 695 36.21 9.11 -8.78
CA LEU A 695 35.08 8.20 -8.96
C LEU A 695 35.03 7.60 -10.37
N ASP A 696 35.41 8.35 -11.39
CA ASP A 696 35.52 7.82 -12.76
C ASP A 696 36.64 6.78 -12.89
N ASN A 697 37.74 6.95 -12.15
CA ASN A 697 38.83 5.97 -12.03
C ASN A 697 38.74 5.19 -10.71
N TYR A 698 37.54 4.66 -10.41
CA TYR A 698 37.21 4.13 -9.11
C TYR A 698 38.19 3.08 -8.56
N ASP A 699 38.77 3.41 -7.40
CA ASP A 699 39.49 2.50 -6.53
C ASP A 699 39.15 2.85 -5.06
N LEU A 700 38.87 1.84 -4.24
CA LEU A 700 38.38 2.06 -2.87
C LEU A 700 39.45 2.69 -1.97
N ASP A 701 40.70 2.23 -2.08
CA ASP A 701 41.81 2.73 -1.26
C ASP A 701 42.14 4.17 -1.66
N SER A 702 42.17 4.45 -2.96
CA SER A 702 42.35 5.81 -3.48
C SER A 702 41.23 6.76 -3.02
N LEU A 703 39.98 6.31 -3.01
CA LEU A 703 38.84 7.10 -2.52
C LEU A 703 38.95 7.35 -1.00
N MET A 704 39.29 6.33 -0.22
CA MET A 704 39.50 6.45 1.23
C MET A 704 40.63 7.43 1.56
N ASN A 705 41.75 7.34 0.83
CA ASN A 705 42.88 8.24 0.99
C ASN A 705 42.47 9.68 0.64
N PHE A 706 41.74 9.88 -0.46
CA PHE A 706 41.22 11.20 -0.81
C PHE A 706 40.32 11.78 0.29
N PHE A 707 39.45 10.97 0.90
CA PHE A 707 38.63 11.43 2.03
C PHE A 707 39.44 11.79 3.28
N ASN A 708 40.63 11.22 3.48
CA ASN A 708 41.47 11.46 4.64
C ASN A 708 42.49 12.60 4.43
N GLU A 709 42.96 12.80 3.21
CA GLU A 709 44.01 13.77 2.85
C GLU A 709 43.47 15.11 2.34
N ALA A 710 42.20 15.15 1.88
CA ALA A 710 41.60 16.35 1.30
C ALA A 710 41.37 17.50 2.29
#